data_AF-A0A8H6RA25-F1
#
_entry.id   AF-A0A8H6RA25-F1
#
_cell.length_a   1.000
_cell.length_b   1.000
_cell.length_c   1.000
_cell.angle_alpha   90.00
_cell.angle_beta   90.00
_cell.angle_gamma   90.00
#
_symmetry.space_group_name_H-M   'P 1'
#
loop_
_entity.id
_entity.type
_entity.pdbx_description
1 polymer ?
#
loop_
_entity_poly.entity_id
_entity_poly.type
_entity_poly.pdbx_seq_one_letter_code
_entity_poly.pdbx_strand_id
1 'polypeptide(L)'
;MTQPPNRANGPSVGPNNVLIPPSRSAKDGGSLAATSFITARPVQSYTRPAPGSFTSELKSFNSRLDLGQYAGGGTGLGFTAEEGGALDGVSSEQRQAEFRQEIEKQTRLKAGTENLLEALNSKNAKKSRDQRLAAESQLNSSNRKIAQLKLDLEAEIQRSKVEPVSPKGRLSQLFRPLLHREDSNFSEDGQEAEPQHDPELESPTYILAEILQALEAENMLPDYYVDHANDLVELFRRHPTLKYDLAWSIFGIRIQIMLLSDSREVVAAGYRVIRYAITDRKSLQTIRALHTDYLVILSLIKESKARVEREQALKFIRAFLDVKDGVQEIHPAVARVVVAVADHSDDQLRSIAILTLSEILLKDPMLVVNAGGISVISEAMGNGVYHAPETLLGPLLHLMDLPARRGVLRSGFEFSSAFATFTEPHFSHAFEDRLVASSRVIAGMFKSWPGLMTLSLHDFLPVRSVVSSLYVADVRVRTASLDLLMDILRIEKRSWSTPFIGGRRLTTYGRVVNLNDNRPPSSDKKQDENSSQKRNLVHHFTAVALAALLRQGLMQALIHAERDSPTDALKRRTSLLVAEILKKASELLPTSWSADLQSMPGLFDTALRFDTEDRYKALSTVYQIDKVNLKMWRSDPTTTTQPKYDETEGARARSASKTQVNANMDEVQFRAKMLETGVLSTVNYTKWDWNIILELIEGPLSNPKLLFEATEKSKFVHRLLKFLRPFQLRFSDASNTKANQRYVKMATTLVKTLLKTSEGTGYLVNNKTIRQLAECLAQLDSASGITAKNPMFSPERLSDTLVGGYFAMLGVMCSDPKGLQILERWHIINMFYHIVELKNRDDLIRCLLTNLDYTLDSHPRIILSKAMIAGSKHMRIMATRILRPYAIQSIEVTSTLGGCAAEWAIKLLVSQLYDPEIEVCEVAIKILEEACNDIRSLEYVVKCRPALDHLGEIGAPLLLRFLSTSVGYHYLDGLDYITREMDDWFLGRNDSYVTVVEASLARALSESQEKPQQQTGVLDDALTPQDFGYVPPHFYRELTRTAEGCELLKAKGHFEEFTATIQDFAMEEEDPETILKVKGCLWAVGNVGSMELGAPFLERTDVVKYIVQIAETSQVMTLRGTAFFVLGLISRSLHGQEILAEHNWDGTINVMGESLGYVLPLQFDKLFSIRPFSAADRPNTALLRNRPGKIEDPDPTNQAILDSRWVQESELV
;
A
#
# COMPACT_ATOMS: atom_id res chain seq x y z
N MET A 1 -21.23 72.36 -0.24
CA MET A 1 -22.59 72.26 -0.83
C MET A 1 -23.14 70.89 -0.46
N THR A 2 -24.36 70.71 0.07
CA THR A 2 -25.34 71.66 0.63
C THR A 2 -26.30 70.88 1.57
N GLN A 3 -26.77 71.52 2.64
CA GLN A 3 -27.80 71.04 3.58
C GLN A 3 -29.24 71.28 3.03
N PRO A 4 -30.37 70.94 3.72
CA PRO A 4 -30.73 69.83 4.64
C PRO A 4 -32.14 69.25 4.20
N PRO A 5 -33.26 69.08 4.99
CA PRO A 5 -33.52 68.74 6.42
C PRO A 5 -34.70 67.73 6.74
N ASN A 6 -34.67 67.14 7.96
CA ASN A 6 -35.75 66.98 8.99
C ASN A 6 -37.21 66.41 8.79
N ARG A 7 -37.59 65.58 9.79
CA ARG A 7 -38.86 65.53 10.61
C ARG A 7 -40.19 65.02 9.99
N ALA A 8 -41.21 64.54 10.76
CA ALA A 8 -41.32 63.96 12.13
C ALA A 8 -42.77 63.47 12.49
N ASN A 9 -42.92 62.71 13.59
CA ASN A 9 -44.15 62.37 14.37
C ASN A 9 -45.22 61.48 13.67
N GLY A 10 -46.10 60.68 14.32
CA GLY A 10 -46.40 60.30 15.73
C GLY A 10 -47.78 59.55 15.77
N PRO A 11 -48.43 59.16 16.90
CA PRO A 11 -48.03 59.12 18.32
C PRO A 11 -48.43 57.80 19.10
N SER A 12 -48.30 57.84 20.44
CA SER A 12 -48.85 57.04 21.60
C SER A 12 -50.02 56.03 21.42
N VAL A 13 -50.34 55.06 22.32
CA VAL A 13 -50.32 54.96 23.82
C VAL A 13 -50.16 53.48 24.31
N GLY A 14 -49.80 53.22 25.59
CA GLY A 14 -49.88 51.89 26.28
C GLY A 14 -51.16 51.69 27.14
N PRO A 15 -51.19 50.89 28.24
CA PRO A 15 -50.15 50.05 28.87
C PRO A 15 -50.60 48.63 29.35
N ASN A 16 -49.68 47.89 30.02
CA ASN A 16 -49.84 46.81 31.03
C ASN A 16 -51.03 45.82 31.02
N ASN A 17 -50.74 44.50 30.96
CA ASN A 17 -50.75 43.64 32.17
C ASN A 17 -50.11 42.24 31.96
N VAL A 18 -49.87 41.52 33.07
CA VAL A 18 -49.25 40.18 33.16
C VAL A 18 -50.31 39.10 33.42
N LEU A 19 -50.17 37.89 32.82
CA LEU A 19 -50.49 36.57 33.44
C LEU A 19 -50.17 35.35 32.51
N ILE A 20 -50.08 34.16 33.12
CA ILE A 20 -49.62 32.83 32.61
C ILE A 20 -50.48 31.75 33.38
N PRO A 21 -50.66 30.43 33.04
CA PRO A 21 -50.34 29.58 31.86
C PRO A 21 -51.67 29.16 31.11
N PRO A 22 -52.24 27.91 30.98
CA PRO A 22 -51.76 26.52 31.09
C PRO A 22 -52.33 25.42 30.12
N SER A 23 -51.54 25.03 29.10
CA SER A 23 -51.33 23.62 28.64
C SER A 23 -52.43 22.80 27.90
N ARG A 24 -51.94 21.83 27.08
CA ARG A 24 -52.66 20.71 26.39
C ARG A 24 -53.59 21.15 25.23
N SER A 25 -53.92 20.32 24.22
CA SER A 25 -53.69 18.88 23.98
C SER A 25 -53.28 18.56 22.53
N ALA A 26 -52.93 17.31 22.21
CA ALA A 26 -52.43 16.88 20.90
C ALA A 26 -53.51 16.30 19.95
N LYS A 27 -53.26 16.31 18.63
CA LYS A 27 -53.38 15.11 17.74
C LYS A 27 -52.88 15.28 16.29
N ASP A 28 -52.39 14.18 15.74
CA ASP A 28 -52.42 13.62 14.36
C ASP A 28 -52.67 14.54 13.13
N GLY A 29 -51.83 14.43 12.08
CA GLY A 29 -52.07 15.07 10.77
C GLY A 29 -50.99 14.80 9.70
N GLY A 30 -51.20 13.84 8.80
CA GLY A 30 -50.15 13.26 7.94
C GLY A 30 -49.70 14.00 6.66
N SER A 31 -48.59 13.47 6.12
CA SER A 31 -48.28 13.29 4.67
C SER A 31 -47.77 14.43 3.75
N LEU A 32 -46.61 14.11 3.15
CA LEU A 32 -46.25 14.16 1.71
C LEU A 32 -45.67 15.42 1.01
N ALA A 33 -44.80 15.09 0.04
CA ALA A 33 -44.38 15.80 -1.18
C ALA A 33 -43.49 17.06 -1.10
N ALA A 34 -42.26 16.93 -1.64
CA ALA A 34 -41.60 17.83 -2.62
C ALA A 34 -40.07 17.61 -2.62
N THR A 35 -39.53 16.62 -3.33
CA THR A 35 -38.84 16.84 -4.63
C THR A 35 -38.17 18.21 -4.79
N SER A 36 -36.84 18.23 -4.86
CA SER A 36 -36.04 19.35 -5.38
C SER A 36 -35.15 18.85 -6.52
N PHE A 37 -34.94 19.67 -7.55
CA PHE A 37 -34.45 19.22 -8.86
C PHE A 37 -32.93 19.13 -8.94
N ILE A 38 -32.43 18.12 -9.68
CA ILE A 38 -31.03 18.06 -10.14
C ILE A 38 -31.02 18.37 -11.63
N THR A 39 -30.39 19.48 -12.02
CA THR A 39 -30.13 19.83 -13.42
C THR A 39 -28.81 19.22 -13.88
N ALA A 40 -28.86 18.34 -14.88
CA ALA A 40 -27.69 17.63 -15.37
C ALA A 40 -26.95 18.38 -16.50
N ARG A 41 -25.61 18.24 -16.53
CA ARG A 41 -24.81 18.22 -17.76
C ARG A 41 -23.74 17.10 -17.66
N PRO A 42 -23.31 16.50 -18.78
CA PRO A 42 -22.65 15.20 -18.76
C PRO A 42 -21.12 15.27 -18.75
N VAL A 43 -20.51 14.25 -18.16
CA VAL A 43 -19.12 13.82 -18.45
C VAL A 43 -19.21 12.38 -18.97
N GLN A 44 -18.60 12.10 -20.13
CA GLN A 44 -18.57 10.76 -20.71
C GLN A 44 -17.30 10.02 -20.26
N SER A 45 -17.47 8.90 -19.57
CA SER A 45 -16.38 7.98 -19.21
C SER A 45 -16.67 6.58 -19.75
N TYR A 46 -15.89 6.11 -20.72
CA TYR A 46 -16.00 4.76 -21.26
C TYR A 46 -15.37 3.73 -20.32
N THR A 47 -16.18 2.85 -19.72
CA THR A 47 -15.72 1.66 -19.01
C THR A 47 -16.10 0.40 -19.78
N ARG A 48 -15.12 -0.47 -20.08
CA ARG A 48 -15.36 -1.78 -20.73
C ARG A 48 -16.00 -2.78 -19.75
N PRO A 49 -16.90 -3.68 -20.20
CA PRO A 49 -17.42 -4.76 -19.37
C PRO A 49 -16.41 -5.91 -19.22
N ALA A 50 -16.48 -6.62 -18.09
CA ALA A 50 -15.81 -7.90 -17.89
C ALA A 50 -16.82 -9.06 -18.05
N PRO A 51 -16.44 -10.20 -18.69
CA PRO A 51 -17.31 -11.36 -18.81
C PRO A 51 -17.39 -12.17 -17.51
N GLY A 52 -18.50 -12.90 -17.33
CA GLY A 52 -18.80 -13.62 -16.08
C GLY A 52 -18.15 -15.00 -15.96
N SER A 53 -18.12 -15.51 -14.72
CA SER A 53 -17.75 -16.89 -14.38
C SER A 53 -18.97 -17.82 -14.38
N PHE A 54 -18.77 -19.08 -14.76
CA PHE A 54 -19.70 -20.18 -14.46
C PHE A 54 -18.93 -21.46 -14.13
N THR A 55 -19.32 -22.10 -13.04
CA THR A 55 -19.01 -23.47 -12.63
C THR A 55 -20.33 -24.07 -12.09
N SER A 56 -20.57 -25.38 -11.92
CA SER A 56 -19.80 -26.61 -12.09
C SER A 56 -20.80 -27.74 -12.42
N GLU A 57 -20.36 -28.93 -12.86
CA GLU A 57 -20.76 -30.20 -12.20
C GLU A 57 -19.91 -31.40 -12.66
N LEU A 58 -19.77 -32.39 -11.78
CA LEU A 58 -19.05 -33.66 -12.02
C LEU A 58 -19.79 -34.79 -11.29
N LYS A 59 -19.98 -35.93 -11.96
CA LYS A 59 -20.49 -37.18 -11.37
C LYS A 59 -19.73 -38.39 -11.96
N SER A 60 -19.57 -39.46 -11.18
CA SER A 60 -18.70 -40.59 -11.49
C SER A 60 -19.16 -41.89 -10.79
N PHE A 61 -18.75 -43.05 -11.33
CA PHE A 61 -18.90 -44.41 -10.76
C PHE A 61 -20.35 -44.98 -10.75
N ASN A 62 -20.62 -46.30 -10.78
CA ASN A 62 -19.79 -47.50 -11.02
C ASN A 62 -20.68 -48.72 -11.37
N SER A 63 -20.21 -49.66 -12.22
CA SER A 63 -20.68 -51.06 -12.19
C SER A 63 -19.72 -52.04 -12.91
N ARG A 64 -19.72 -53.31 -12.47
CA ARG A 64 -18.74 -54.37 -12.79
C ARG A 64 -19.15 -55.29 -13.96
N LEU A 65 -18.14 -56.00 -14.49
CA LEU A 65 -18.10 -57.42 -14.94
C LEU A 65 -19.25 -57.99 -15.81
N ASP A 66 -18.93 -58.38 -17.05
CA ASP A 66 -18.75 -59.78 -17.51
C ASP A 66 -18.00 -59.72 -18.87
N LEU A 67 -17.00 -60.52 -19.29
CA LEU A 67 -16.50 -61.89 -19.04
C LEU A 67 -16.97 -62.92 -20.10
N GLY A 68 -16.08 -63.23 -21.05
CA GLY A 68 -16.23 -64.33 -22.03
C GLY A 68 -16.62 -63.89 -23.46
N GLN A 69 -16.28 -64.62 -24.53
CA GLN A 69 -15.40 -65.79 -24.68
C GLN A 69 -14.83 -65.84 -26.12
N TYR A 70 -13.77 -66.66 -26.29
CA TYR A 70 -13.28 -67.38 -27.49
C TYR A 70 -14.08 -67.33 -28.82
N ALA A 71 -13.50 -67.59 -30.00
CA ALA A 71 -12.11 -67.62 -30.53
C ALA A 71 -12.17 -68.09 -32.00
N GLY A 72 -11.11 -67.86 -32.77
CA GLY A 72 -10.97 -68.32 -34.16
C GLY A 72 -11.39 -67.24 -35.18
N GLY A 73 -10.71 -67.06 -36.32
CA GLY A 73 -9.55 -67.78 -36.84
C GLY A 73 -9.84 -68.38 -38.21
N GLY A 74 -9.25 -67.82 -39.26
CA GLY A 74 -9.50 -68.27 -40.63
C GLY A 74 -9.06 -67.24 -41.68
N THR A 75 -7.93 -67.54 -42.30
CA THR A 75 -7.43 -66.99 -43.57
C THR A 75 -8.49 -66.86 -44.68
N GLY A 76 -8.40 -65.82 -45.52
CA GLY A 76 -9.12 -65.79 -46.81
C GLY A 76 -8.86 -64.54 -47.64
N LEU A 77 -8.41 -64.70 -48.88
CA LEU A 77 -8.42 -63.65 -49.91
C LEU A 77 -9.78 -63.65 -50.62
N GLY A 78 -10.29 -62.49 -51.02
CA GLY A 78 -11.53 -62.37 -51.79
C GLY A 78 -11.67 -61.00 -52.46
N PHE A 79 -11.46 -60.95 -53.78
CA PHE A 79 -11.67 -59.78 -54.62
C PHE A 79 -12.93 -59.98 -55.48
N THR A 80 -13.97 -59.17 -55.25
CA THR A 80 -15.02 -58.68 -56.18
C THR A 80 -15.94 -57.79 -55.33
N ALA A 81 -16.20 -56.51 -55.60
CA ALA A 81 -16.62 -55.83 -56.83
C ALA A 81 -18.09 -56.16 -57.22
N GLU A 82 -19.03 -55.29 -56.83
CA GLU A 82 -20.07 -54.72 -57.71
C GLU A 82 -20.85 -53.55 -57.07
N GLU A 83 -21.32 -52.64 -57.93
CA GLU A 83 -22.40 -51.64 -57.82
C GLU A 83 -22.58 -50.67 -56.62
N GLY A 84 -23.30 -49.57 -56.86
CA GLY A 84 -24.01 -48.79 -55.83
C GLY A 84 -23.59 -47.33 -55.66
N GLY A 85 -24.04 -46.44 -56.56
CA GLY A 85 -23.69 -45.02 -56.51
C GLY A 85 -24.46 -44.16 -55.49
N ALA A 86 -23.93 -42.94 -55.29
CA ALA A 86 -24.53 -41.76 -54.66
C ALA A 86 -24.92 -41.80 -53.17
N LEU A 87 -24.14 -41.05 -52.36
CA LEU A 87 -24.67 -40.16 -51.33
C LEU A 87 -23.69 -38.98 -51.12
N ASP A 88 -23.60 -38.11 -52.12
CA ASP A 88 -22.97 -36.80 -51.93
C ASP A 88 -23.98 -35.90 -51.19
N GLY A 89 -23.65 -35.52 -49.96
CA GLY A 89 -24.64 -35.02 -48.99
C GLY A 89 -24.10 -34.63 -47.63
N VAL A 90 -22.78 -34.39 -47.51
CA VAL A 90 -22.17 -33.80 -46.31
C VAL A 90 -21.82 -32.34 -46.64
N SER A 91 -22.52 -31.40 -46.01
CA SER A 91 -22.29 -29.97 -46.22
C SER A 91 -20.86 -29.58 -45.83
N SER A 92 -20.31 -28.51 -46.44
CA SER A 92 -18.99 -28.01 -46.05
C SER A 92 -18.96 -27.58 -44.57
N GLU A 93 -20.07 -27.08 -44.03
CA GLU A 93 -20.21 -26.80 -42.59
C GLU A 93 -20.06 -28.07 -41.72
N GLN A 94 -20.58 -29.21 -42.15
CA GLN A 94 -20.39 -30.49 -41.45
C GLN A 94 -18.94 -30.97 -41.53
N ARG A 95 -18.27 -30.91 -42.70
CA ARG A 95 -16.83 -31.25 -42.78
C ARG A 95 -15.97 -30.32 -41.93
N GLN A 96 -16.27 -29.03 -41.90
CA GLN A 96 -15.63 -28.07 -41.00
C GLN A 96 -15.90 -28.36 -39.52
N ALA A 97 -17.08 -28.87 -39.17
CA ALA A 97 -17.39 -29.32 -37.80
C ALA A 97 -16.62 -30.60 -37.42
N GLU A 98 -16.52 -31.58 -38.33
CA GLU A 98 -15.74 -32.82 -38.14
C GLU A 98 -14.25 -32.52 -37.93
N PHE A 99 -13.65 -31.67 -38.77
CA PHE A 99 -12.26 -31.24 -38.57
C PHE A 99 -12.06 -30.53 -37.23
N ARG A 100 -12.97 -29.61 -36.84
CA ARG A 100 -12.91 -28.95 -35.51
C ARG A 100 -13.03 -29.96 -34.35
N GLN A 101 -13.88 -30.98 -34.49
CA GLN A 101 -14.06 -32.02 -33.48
C GLN A 101 -12.82 -32.92 -33.35
N GLU A 102 -12.19 -33.31 -34.46
CA GLU A 102 -10.94 -34.09 -34.41
C GLU A 102 -9.77 -33.23 -33.90
N ILE A 103 -9.69 -31.94 -34.26
CA ILE A 103 -8.72 -30.99 -33.66
C ILE A 103 -8.91 -30.92 -32.14
N GLU A 104 -10.14 -30.79 -31.64
CA GLU A 104 -10.40 -30.76 -30.20
C GLU A 104 -9.99 -32.07 -29.53
N LYS A 105 -10.34 -33.22 -30.12
CA LYS A 105 -9.96 -34.56 -29.66
C LYS A 105 -8.44 -34.76 -29.61
N GLN A 106 -7.71 -34.33 -30.63
CA GLN A 106 -6.24 -34.35 -30.62
C GLN A 106 -5.67 -33.36 -29.61
N THR A 107 -6.27 -32.18 -29.43
CA THR A 107 -5.84 -31.18 -28.42
C THR A 107 -6.05 -31.69 -26.99
N ARG A 108 -7.11 -32.46 -26.72
CA ARG A 108 -7.33 -33.14 -25.43
C ARG A 108 -6.33 -34.29 -25.22
N LEU A 109 -5.95 -35.03 -26.27
CA LEU A 109 -4.87 -36.02 -26.22
C LEU A 109 -3.53 -35.37 -25.91
N LYS A 110 -3.20 -34.27 -26.59
CA LYS A 110 -2.01 -33.44 -26.35
C LYS A 110 -1.90 -33.04 -24.87
N ALA A 111 -2.92 -32.38 -24.33
CA ALA A 111 -2.94 -31.96 -22.92
C ALA A 111 -2.83 -33.15 -21.95
N GLY A 112 -3.43 -34.30 -22.28
CA GLY A 112 -3.26 -35.55 -21.53
C GLY A 112 -1.82 -36.06 -21.51
N THR A 113 -1.12 -36.00 -22.65
CA THR A 113 0.31 -36.36 -22.74
C THR A 113 1.25 -35.33 -22.10
N GLU A 114 0.91 -34.04 -22.11
CA GLU A 114 1.66 -32.98 -21.41
C GLU A 114 1.57 -33.14 -19.89
N ASN A 115 0.37 -33.35 -19.35
CA ASN A 115 0.15 -33.66 -17.94
C ASN A 115 0.88 -34.95 -17.50
N LEU A 116 0.95 -35.96 -18.38
CA LEU A 116 1.72 -37.18 -18.11
C LEU A 116 3.23 -36.89 -18.06
N LEU A 117 3.74 -36.05 -18.96
CA LEU A 117 5.14 -35.61 -18.99
C LEU A 117 5.53 -34.86 -17.71
N GLU A 118 4.67 -33.96 -17.24
CA GLU A 118 4.85 -33.24 -15.98
C GLU A 118 4.81 -34.18 -14.76
N ALA A 119 3.87 -35.14 -14.74
CA ALA A 119 3.76 -36.17 -13.71
C ALA A 119 4.90 -37.23 -13.75
N LEU A 120 5.69 -37.28 -14.83
CA LEU A 120 6.92 -38.06 -14.96
C LEU A 120 8.16 -37.24 -14.54
N ASN A 121 8.19 -35.93 -14.82
CA ASN A 121 9.27 -35.02 -14.40
C ASN A 121 9.39 -34.89 -12.87
N SER A 122 8.31 -35.08 -12.12
CA SER A 122 8.28 -35.10 -10.65
C SER A 122 8.76 -36.42 -10.01
N LYS A 123 9.33 -37.37 -10.78
CA LYS A 123 9.74 -38.70 -10.29
C LYS A 123 11.20 -39.05 -10.62
N ASN A 124 11.79 -39.89 -9.76
CA ASN A 124 13.20 -40.29 -9.84
C ASN A 124 13.61 -40.84 -11.22
N ALA A 125 14.52 -40.13 -11.88
CA ALA A 125 14.79 -40.23 -13.32
C ALA A 125 15.14 -41.65 -13.83
N LYS A 126 15.78 -42.48 -13.00
CA LYS A 126 16.39 -43.77 -13.44
C LYS A 126 15.39 -44.88 -13.82
N LYS A 127 14.09 -44.70 -13.57
CA LYS A 127 13.01 -45.57 -14.08
C LYS A 127 12.02 -44.87 -15.03
N SER A 128 12.14 -43.55 -15.20
CA SER A 128 11.18 -42.73 -15.95
C SER A 128 11.56 -42.49 -17.41
N ARG A 129 12.83 -42.72 -17.79
CA ARG A 129 13.40 -42.27 -19.09
C ARG A 129 12.61 -42.77 -20.30
N ASP A 130 12.31 -44.06 -20.35
CA ASP A 130 11.70 -44.67 -21.54
C ASP A 130 10.22 -44.31 -21.66
N GLN A 131 9.52 -44.17 -20.54
CA GLN A 131 8.14 -43.67 -20.48
C GLN A 131 8.07 -42.19 -20.89
N ARG A 132 9.07 -41.39 -20.52
CA ARG A 132 9.17 -39.99 -20.93
C ARG A 132 9.47 -39.87 -22.43
N LEU A 133 10.40 -40.64 -22.97
CA LEU A 133 10.67 -40.69 -24.43
C LEU A 133 9.43 -41.11 -25.24
N ALA A 134 8.65 -42.07 -24.74
CA ALA A 134 7.38 -42.45 -25.36
C ALA A 134 6.35 -41.30 -25.33
N ALA A 135 6.21 -40.60 -24.20
CA ALA A 135 5.32 -39.45 -24.06
C ALA A 135 5.75 -38.26 -24.95
N GLU A 136 7.04 -37.94 -25.02
CA GLU A 136 7.61 -36.90 -25.90
C GLU A 136 7.37 -37.24 -27.39
N SER A 137 7.54 -38.51 -27.78
CA SER A 137 7.24 -38.98 -29.14
C SER A 137 5.74 -38.88 -29.48
N GLN A 138 4.86 -39.28 -28.55
CA GLN A 138 3.41 -39.21 -28.73
C GLN A 138 2.90 -37.76 -28.79
N LEU A 139 3.46 -36.88 -27.96
CA LEU A 139 3.19 -35.43 -27.96
C LEU A 139 3.56 -34.80 -29.32
N ASN A 140 4.75 -35.10 -29.84
CA ASN A 140 5.20 -34.61 -31.15
C ASN A 140 4.33 -35.14 -32.31
N SER A 141 3.89 -36.40 -32.23
CA SER A 141 2.95 -36.97 -33.20
C SER A 141 1.59 -36.26 -33.17
N SER A 142 1.05 -35.97 -31.98
CA SER A 142 -0.21 -35.25 -31.82
C SER A 142 -0.11 -33.80 -32.30
N ASN A 143 0.99 -33.08 -31.97
CA ASN A 143 1.25 -31.73 -32.47
C ASN A 143 1.21 -31.65 -34.01
N ARG A 144 1.93 -32.54 -34.70
CA ARG A 144 1.93 -32.61 -36.18
C ARG A 144 0.53 -32.87 -36.73
N LYS A 145 -0.24 -33.78 -36.10
CA LYS A 145 -1.61 -34.07 -36.54
C LYS A 145 -2.58 -32.92 -36.31
N ILE A 146 -2.41 -32.13 -35.24
CA ILE A 146 -3.18 -30.89 -35.02
C ILE A 146 -2.86 -29.84 -36.07
N ALA A 147 -1.58 -29.69 -36.46
CA ALA A 147 -1.18 -28.77 -37.53
C ALA A 147 -1.81 -29.16 -38.88
N GLN A 148 -1.71 -30.43 -39.27
CA GLN A 148 -2.32 -30.92 -40.51
C GLN A 148 -3.84 -30.71 -40.55
N LEU A 149 -4.56 -31.11 -39.49
CA LEU A 149 -6.02 -30.94 -39.43
C LEU A 149 -6.47 -29.47 -39.48
N LYS A 150 -5.63 -28.52 -39.02
CA LYS A 150 -5.90 -27.08 -39.17
C LYS A 150 -5.76 -26.62 -40.62
N LEU A 151 -4.73 -27.08 -41.34
CA LEU A 151 -4.56 -26.79 -42.77
C LEU A 151 -5.72 -27.39 -43.59
N ASP A 152 -6.14 -28.61 -43.28
CA ASP A 152 -7.31 -29.26 -43.92
C ASP A 152 -8.61 -28.46 -43.66
N LEU A 153 -8.81 -27.98 -42.41
CA LEU A 153 -9.93 -27.12 -42.04
C LEU A 153 -9.90 -25.77 -42.78
N GLU A 154 -8.73 -25.14 -42.91
CA GLU A 154 -8.58 -23.88 -43.63
C GLU A 154 -8.78 -24.03 -45.13
N ALA A 155 -8.34 -25.14 -45.73
CA ALA A 155 -8.61 -25.48 -47.12
C ALA A 155 -10.11 -25.71 -47.40
N GLU A 156 -10.83 -26.40 -46.51
CA GLU A 156 -12.29 -26.57 -46.63
C GLU A 156 -13.06 -25.26 -46.38
N ILE A 157 -12.58 -24.41 -45.46
CA ILE A 157 -13.09 -23.03 -45.29
C ILE A 157 -12.87 -22.20 -46.57
N GLN A 158 -11.73 -22.35 -47.24
CA GLN A 158 -11.49 -21.67 -48.52
C GLN A 158 -12.41 -22.19 -49.63
N ARG A 159 -12.61 -23.52 -49.74
CA ARG A 159 -13.59 -24.12 -50.67
C ARG A 159 -15.01 -23.57 -50.44
N SER A 160 -15.44 -23.45 -49.20
CA SER A 160 -16.78 -22.94 -48.85
C SER A 160 -17.05 -21.48 -49.24
N LYS A 161 -16.03 -20.73 -49.69
CA LYS A 161 -16.16 -19.34 -50.17
C LYS A 161 -16.33 -19.23 -51.69
N VAL A 162 -16.25 -20.34 -52.43
CA VAL A 162 -16.25 -20.36 -53.91
C VAL A 162 -17.55 -20.96 -54.46
N GLU A 163 -18.69 -20.49 -53.95
CA GLU A 163 -20.01 -20.63 -54.59
C GLU A 163 -20.64 -19.25 -54.81
N PRO A 164 -21.11 -18.92 -56.03
CA PRO A 164 -21.60 -17.57 -56.37
C PRO A 164 -23.12 -17.42 -56.28
N VAL A 165 -23.63 -16.22 -55.94
CA VAL A 165 -24.65 -15.45 -56.72
C VAL A 165 -25.18 -14.19 -55.98
N SER A 166 -25.47 -13.14 -56.77
CA SER A 166 -26.35 -11.97 -56.49
C SER A 166 -25.80 -10.77 -55.67
N PRO A 167 -25.83 -9.53 -56.22
CA PRO A 167 -25.39 -8.32 -55.54
C PRO A 167 -26.53 -7.41 -55.04
N LYS A 168 -26.48 -6.98 -53.76
CA LYS A 168 -27.11 -5.75 -53.22
C LYS A 168 -26.63 -5.48 -51.80
N GLY A 169 -25.85 -4.41 -51.57
CA GLY A 169 -25.35 -4.11 -50.21
C GLY A 169 -24.22 -3.08 -50.07
N ARG A 170 -24.15 -2.03 -50.89
CA ARG A 170 -23.18 -0.93 -50.66
C ARG A 170 -23.58 -0.13 -49.41
N LEU A 171 -22.86 -0.27 -48.28
CA LEU A 171 -22.67 0.80 -47.26
C LEU A 171 -21.72 0.45 -46.08
N SER A 172 -20.70 -0.40 -46.25
CA SER A 172 -19.84 -0.87 -45.12
C SER A 172 -18.33 -0.99 -45.42
N GLN A 173 -17.78 -0.15 -46.31
CA GLN A 173 -16.35 -0.17 -46.69
C GLN A 173 -15.70 1.23 -46.65
N LEU A 174 -15.66 1.86 -45.46
CA LEU A 174 -14.86 3.08 -45.21
C LEU A 174 -13.82 2.91 -44.07
N PHE A 175 -13.71 1.73 -43.48
CA PHE A 175 -12.68 1.40 -42.49
C PHE A 175 -12.10 0.00 -42.69
N ARG A 176 -11.37 -0.18 -43.80
CA ARG A 176 -10.36 -1.24 -43.95
C ARG A 176 -9.33 -0.81 -45.00
N PRO A 177 -8.01 -0.96 -44.77
CA PRO A 177 -7.01 -0.76 -45.82
C PRO A 177 -7.24 -1.74 -46.97
N LEU A 178 -7.08 -1.27 -48.21
CA LEU A 178 -7.01 -2.15 -49.38
C LEU A 178 -5.56 -2.57 -49.61
N LEU A 179 -5.33 -3.89 -49.66
CA LEU A 179 -4.35 -4.43 -50.60
C LEU A 179 -5.09 -4.72 -51.90
N HIS A 180 -4.56 -4.26 -53.03
CA HIS A 180 -5.15 -4.51 -54.34
C HIS A 180 -4.03 -4.62 -55.37
N ARG A 181 -3.94 -5.77 -56.06
CA ARG A 181 -3.02 -6.00 -57.17
C ARG A 181 -3.58 -7.08 -58.11
N GLU A 182 -4.27 -6.60 -59.13
CA GLU A 182 -4.71 -7.24 -60.38
C GLU A 182 -4.51 -6.13 -61.44
N ASP A 183 -4.13 -6.32 -62.71
CA ASP A 183 -3.45 -7.39 -63.47
C ASP A 183 -2.53 -6.65 -64.49
N SER A 184 -1.71 -7.20 -65.39
CA SER A 184 -1.83 -8.42 -66.20
C SER A 184 -0.56 -8.68 -67.02
N ASN A 185 -0.33 -9.95 -67.39
CA ASN A 185 0.31 -10.45 -68.63
C ASN A 185 1.70 -9.91 -69.06
N PHE A 186 2.69 -10.82 -69.13
CA PHE A 186 3.08 -11.43 -70.42
C PHE A 186 3.65 -12.85 -70.19
N SER A 187 3.89 -13.59 -71.28
CA SER A 187 3.96 -15.07 -71.30
C SER A 187 5.37 -15.68 -71.22
N GLU A 188 5.42 -16.99 -70.94
CA GLU A 188 6.44 -18.00 -71.37
C GLU A 188 7.92 -17.62 -71.18
N ASP A 189 8.67 -18.28 -70.30
CA ASP A 189 9.04 -19.70 -70.49
C ASP A 189 9.26 -20.45 -69.15
N GLY A 190 9.41 -21.78 -69.18
CA GLY A 190 9.32 -22.64 -67.98
C GLY A 190 10.65 -23.09 -67.35
N GLN A 191 10.67 -23.18 -66.01
CA GLN A 191 11.57 -24.09 -65.28
C GLN A 191 11.02 -24.52 -63.91
N GLU A 192 11.69 -25.50 -63.32
CA GLU A 192 11.26 -26.44 -62.29
C GLU A 192 10.70 -25.83 -60.97
N ALA A 193 9.81 -26.57 -60.30
CA ALA A 193 9.21 -26.16 -59.03
C ALA A 193 10.04 -26.62 -57.82
N GLU A 194 10.54 -25.66 -57.02
CA GLU A 194 11.15 -25.94 -55.72
C GLU A 194 10.09 -26.15 -54.61
N PRO A 195 10.38 -26.98 -53.59
CA PRO A 195 9.43 -27.31 -52.53
C PRO A 195 9.34 -26.21 -51.46
N GLN A 196 8.12 -25.98 -50.96
CA GLN A 196 7.83 -25.06 -49.86
C GLN A 196 8.61 -25.47 -48.59
N HIS A 197 9.37 -24.53 -48.02
CA HIS A 197 10.14 -24.75 -46.78
C HIS A 197 9.29 -24.60 -45.52
N ASP A 198 9.73 -25.26 -44.44
CA ASP A 198 9.03 -25.37 -43.15
C ASP A 198 9.77 -24.53 -42.08
N PRO A 199 9.27 -23.33 -41.70
CA PRO A 199 10.05 -22.30 -41.02
C PRO A 199 10.39 -22.59 -39.54
N GLU A 200 9.99 -23.75 -38.99
CA GLU A 200 10.48 -24.21 -37.67
C GLU A 200 11.81 -24.99 -37.75
N LEU A 201 12.36 -25.23 -38.96
CA LEU A 201 13.62 -25.97 -39.17
C LEU A 201 14.84 -25.12 -39.54
N GLU A 202 14.65 -23.82 -39.82
CA GLU A 202 15.74 -22.96 -40.30
C GLU A 202 16.61 -22.41 -39.16
N SER A 203 17.89 -22.15 -39.47
CA SER A 203 18.81 -21.54 -38.51
C SER A 203 18.42 -20.08 -38.26
N PRO A 204 18.33 -19.61 -37.00
CA PRO A 204 18.06 -18.20 -36.72
C PRO A 204 19.11 -17.24 -37.31
N THR A 205 20.33 -17.71 -37.59
CA THR A 205 21.37 -16.95 -38.31
C THR A 205 21.11 -16.86 -39.82
N TYR A 206 20.40 -17.84 -40.41
CA TYR A 206 19.98 -17.81 -41.81
C TYR A 206 18.84 -16.81 -42.01
N ILE A 207 17.80 -16.89 -41.16
CA ILE A 207 16.68 -15.93 -41.12
C ILE A 207 17.20 -14.48 -40.91
N LEU A 208 18.21 -14.30 -40.05
CA LEU A 208 18.90 -13.02 -39.87
C LEU A 208 19.56 -12.52 -41.17
N ALA A 209 20.22 -13.40 -41.93
CA ALA A 209 20.86 -13.03 -43.19
C ALA A 209 19.82 -12.68 -44.28
N GLU A 210 18.75 -13.48 -44.39
CA GLU A 210 17.65 -13.24 -45.33
C GLU A 210 16.97 -11.88 -45.08
N ILE A 211 16.61 -11.57 -43.82
CA ILE A 211 15.98 -10.28 -43.49
C ILE A 211 16.93 -9.10 -43.78
N LEU A 212 18.25 -9.26 -43.57
CA LEU A 212 19.24 -8.23 -43.92
C LEU A 212 19.51 -8.09 -45.43
N GLN A 213 19.17 -9.11 -46.22
CA GLN A 213 19.16 -9.06 -47.68
C GLN A 213 17.83 -8.48 -48.22
N ALA A 214 16.69 -8.76 -47.59
CA ALA A 214 15.43 -8.09 -47.89
C ALA A 214 15.53 -6.56 -47.65
N LEU A 215 16.19 -6.15 -46.57
CA LEU A 215 16.50 -4.74 -46.26
C LEU A 215 17.58 -4.11 -47.17
N GLU A 216 18.10 -4.82 -48.19
CA GLU A 216 18.91 -4.25 -49.27
C GLU A 216 18.07 -3.75 -50.47
N ALA A 217 16.83 -4.23 -50.63
CA ALA A 217 16.02 -3.93 -51.80
C ALA A 217 15.66 -2.42 -51.89
N GLU A 218 16.22 -1.72 -52.89
CA GLU A 218 15.96 -0.29 -53.10
C GLU A 218 14.55 -0.02 -53.66
N ASN A 219 14.05 1.21 -53.47
CA ASN A 219 12.81 1.74 -54.05
C ASN A 219 11.50 0.99 -53.66
N MET A 220 11.54 0.15 -52.63
CA MET A 220 10.34 -0.49 -52.06
C MET A 220 9.45 0.50 -51.28
N LEU A 221 8.19 0.12 -51.03
CA LEU A 221 7.25 0.93 -50.23
C LEU A 221 7.66 0.99 -48.75
N PRO A 222 7.33 2.08 -48.01
CA PRO A 222 7.67 2.22 -46.59
C PRO A 222 7.28 1.02 -45.71
N ASP A 223 6.08 0.48 -45.93
CA ASP A 223 5.54 -0.66 -45.16
C ASP A 223 6.44 -1.90 -45.29
N TYR A 224 7.05 -2.14 -46.45
CA TYR A 224 7.96 -3.27 -46.69
C TYR A 224 9.16 -3.23 -45.75
N TYR A 225 9.84 -2.09 -45.61
CA TYR A 225 10.97 -1.97 -44.70
C TYR A 225 10.53 -1.99 -43.23
N VAL A 226 9.32 -1.49 -42.92
CA VAL A 226 8.77 -1.49 -41.56
C VAL A 226 8.45 -2.91 -41.10
N ASP A 227 7.90 -3.77 -41.96
CA ASP A 227 7.56 -5.16 -41.63
C ASP A 227 8.82 -6.02 -41.43
N HIS A 228 9.77 -6.00 -42.37
CA HIS A 228 11.05 -6.71 -42.19
C HIS A 228 11.83 -6.23 -40.94
N ALA A 229 11.71 -4.94 -40.58
CA ALA A 229 12.25 -4.40 -39.34
C ALA A 229 11.45 -4.80 -38.07
N ASN A 230 10.15 -5.08 -38.18
CA ASN A 230 9.36 -5.68 -37.11
C ASN A 230 9.82 -7.12 -36.86
N ASP A 231 10.00 -7.90 -37.93
CA ASP A 231 10.42 -9.30 -37.87
C ASP A 231 11.84 -9.45 -37.33
N LEU A 232 12.77 -8.56 -37.74
CA LEU A 232 14.13 -8.51 -37.18
C LEU A 232 14.14 -8.23 -35.67
N VAL A 233 13.26 -7.35 -35.19
CA VAL A 233 13.09 -7.09 -33.74
C VAL A 233 12.48 -8.29 -33.02
N GLU A 234 11.56 -9.00 -33.64
CA GLU A 234 10.96 -10.21 -33.08
C GLU A 234 11.96 -11.38 -33.05
N LEU A 235 12.82 -11.50 -34.05
CA LEU A 235 13.94 -12.44 -34.08
C LEU A 235 14.93 -12.17 -32.93
N PHE A 236 15.33 -10.91 -32.70
CA PHE A 236 16.18 -10.54 -31.56
C PHE A 236 15.53 -10.77 -30.20
N ARG A 237 14.19 -10.75 -30.09
CA ARG A 237 13.46 -11.10 -28.85
C ARG A 237 13.44 -12.60 -28.60
N ARG A 238 13.22 -13.41 -29.64
CA ARG A 238 13.21 -14.88 -29.56
C ARG A 238 14.60 -15.45 -29.33
N HIS A 239 15.63 -14.82 -29.90
CA HIS A 239 17.02 -15.26 -29.80
C HIS A 239 17.95 -14.10 -29.36
N PRO A 240 17.95 -13.70 -28.08
CA PRO A 240 18.73 -12.56 -27.57
C PRO A 240 20.26 -12.66 -27.68
N THR A 241 20.78 -13.78 -28.15
CA THR A 241 22.22 -14.01 -28.43
C THR A 241 22.64 -13.56 -29.83
N LEU A 242 21.74 -13.55 -30.84
CA LEU A 242 22.09 -13.25 -32.24
C LEU A 242 22.75 -11.87 -32.42
N LYS A 243 22.49 -10.92 -31.51
CA LYS A 243 23.10 -9.59 -31.53
C LYS A 243 24.61 -9.59 -31.29
N TYR A 244 25.19 -10.67 -30.74
CA TYR A 244 26.65 -10.83 -30.64
C TYR A 244 27.29 -11.30 -31.95
N ASP A 245 26.51 -11.94 -32.82
CA ASP A 245 26.95 -12.48 -34.12
C ASP A 245 26.76 -11.47 -35.28
N LEU A 246 26.32 -10.23 -34.97
CA LEU A 246 26.01 -9.21 -35.97
C LEU A 246 27.26 -8.70 -36.71
N ALA A 247 27.28 -8.89 -38.03
CA ALA A 247 28.21 -8.25 -38.95
C ALA A 247 27.90 -6.75 -39.08
N TRP A 248 28.37 -5.94 -38.13
CA TRP A 248 28.12 -4.49 -38.05
C TRP A 248 28.45 -3.69 -39.31
N SER A 249 29.39 -4.16 -40.14
CA SER A 249 29.70 -3.56 -41.44
C SER A 249 28.56 -3.65 -42.46
N ILE A 250 27.75 -4.71 -42.40
CA ILE A 250 26.58 -4.90 -43.28
C ILE A 250 25.34 -4.32 -42.59
N PHE A 251 25.07 -4.77 -41.36
CA PHE A 251 23.93 -4.33 -40.55
C PHE A 251 23.88 -2.80 -40.39
N GLY A 252 25.02 -2.18 -40.07
CA GLY A 252 25.10 -0.74 -39.85
C GLY A 252 24.71 0.09 -41.08
N ILE A 253 25.08 -0.35 -42.29
CA ILE A 253 24.74 0.34 -43.54
C ILE A 253 23.24 0.26 -43.81
N ARG A 254 22.61 -0.92 -43.67
CA ARG A 254 21.14 -1.06 -43.87
C ARG A 254 20.36 -0.16 -42.92
N ILE A 255 20.76 -0.12 -41.64
CA ILE A 255 20.13 0.75 -40.65
C ILE A 255 20.39 2.23 -40.94
N GLN A 256 21.59 2.61 -41.39
CA GLN A 256 21.87 4.00 -41.76
C GLN A 256 21.00 4.46 -42.95
N ILE A 257 20.77 3.59 -43.94
CA ILE A 257 19.84 3.84 -45.06
C ILE A 257 18.40 4.03 -44.54
N MET A 258 17.92 3.15 -43.65
CA MET A 258 16.59 3.30 -43.03
C MET A 258 16.44 4.62 -42.26
N LEU A 259 17.49 5.05 -41.53
CA LEU A 259 17.50 6.29 -40.76
C LEU A 259 17.60 7.56 -41.62
N LEU A 260 17.98 7.43 -42.90
CA LEU A 260 18.02 8.50 -43.89
C LEU A 260 16.74 8.58 -44.75
N SER A 261 15.74 7.71 -44.51
CA SER A 261 14.50 7.67 -45.28
C SER A 261 13.60 8.89 -45.06
N ASP A 262 12.90 9.34 -46.11
CA ASP A 262 11.83 10.35 -46.01
C ASP A 262 10.61 9.86 -45.19
N SER A 263 10.42 8.55 -45.07
CA SER A 263 9.36 7.99 -44.22
C SER A 263 9.80 7.98 -42.75
N ARG A 264 9.15 8.85 -41.95
CA ARG A 264 9.23 8.85 -40.48
C ARG A 264 8.91 7.48 -39.85
N GLU A 265 8.10 6.64 -40.52
CA GLU A 265 7.77 5.29 -40.11
C GLU A 265 8.97 4.33 -40.29
N VAL A 266 9.67 4.40 -41.43
CA VAL A 266 10.90 3.63 -41.68
C VAL A 266 12.05 4.09 -40.76
N VAL A 267 12.22 5.40 -40.57
CA VAL A 267 13.22 5.94 -39.62
C VAL A 267 12.92 5.50 -38.18
N ALA A 268 11.65 5.51 -37.77
CA ALA A 268 11.23 4.98 -36.46
C ALA A 268 11.51 3.47 -36.31
N ALA A 269 11.34 2.70 -37.38
CA ALA A 269 11.70 1.28 -37.41
C ALA A 269 13.22 1.09 -37.30
N GLY A 270 14.04 1.89 -37.99
CA GLY A 270 15.50 1.90 -37.86
C GLY A 270 15.97 2.15 -36.42
N TYR A 271 15.47 3.19 -35.76
CA TYR A 271 15.76 3.47 -34.34
C TYR A 271 15.28 2.37 -33.37
N ARG A 272 14.24 1.62 -33.76
CA ARG A 272 13.77 0.46 -32.99
C ARG A 272 14.71 -0.73 -33.18
N VAL A 273 15.05 -1.11 -34.42
CA VAL A 273 15.95 -2.24 -34.72
C VAL A 273 17.31 -2.04 -34.07
N ILE A 274 17.94 -0.88 -34.28
CA ILE A 274 19.28 -0.60 -33.75
C ILE A 274 19.32 -0.67 -32.21
N ARG A 275 18.23 -0.31 -31.53
CA ARG A 275 18.10 -0.41 -30.08
C ARG A 275 18.08 -1.86 -29.57
N TYR A 276 17.49 -2.80 -30.32
CA TYR A 276 17.53 -4.22 -29.95
C TYR A 276 18.90 -4.88 -30.25
N ALA A 277 19.70 -4.28 -31.14
CA ALA A 277 21.06 -4.73 -31.44
C ALA A 277 22.12 -4.28 -30.42
N ILE A 278 21.79 -3.40 -29.46
CA ILE A 278 22.75 -2.93 -28.44
C ILE A 278 23.19 -4.08 -27.52
N THR A 279 24.50 -4.26 -27.36
CA THR A 279 25.12 -5.29 -26.51
C THR A 279 25.92 -4.68 -25.36
N ASP A 280 26.84 -3.79 -25.71
CA ASP A 280 27.90 -3.29 -24.85
C ASP A 280 28.39 -1.90 -25.32
N ARG A 281 29.37 -1.32 -24.62
CA ARG A 281 29.94 -0.02 -24.99
C ARG A 281 30.59 -0.01 -26.39
N LYS A 282 31.18 -1.13 -26.85
CA LYS A 282 31.76 -1.23 -28.20
C LYS A 282 30.69 -1.20 -29.29
N SER A 283 29.51 -1.80 -29.05
CA SER A 283 28.36 -1.64 -29.95
C SER A 283 27.92 -0.18 -30.06
N LEU A 284 27.85 0.56 -28.94
CA LEU A 284 27.52 2.00 -28.96
C LEU A 284 28.54 2.81 -29.78
N GLN A 285 29.84 2.58 -29.59
CA GLN A 285 30.89 3.23 -30.38
C GLN A 285 30.77 2.91 -31.88
N THR A 286 30.44 1.67 -32.23
CA THR A 286 30.21 1.24 -33.62
C THR A 286 28.96 1.89 -34.22
N ILE A 287 27.87 1.96 -33.44
CA ILE A 287 26.62 2.66 -33.78
C ILE A 287 26.87 4.17 -34.04
N ARG A 288 27.75 4.80 -33.27
CA ARG A 288 28.11 6.21 -33.44
C ARG A 288 28.99 6.49 -34.66
N ALA A 289 29.81 5.53 -35.07
CA ALA A 289 30.57 5.60 -36.32
C ALA A 289 29.67 5.69 -37.57
N LEU A 290 28.40 5.26 -37.46
CA LEU A 290 27.35 5.44 -38.47
C LEU A 290 26.70 6.85 -38.43
N HIS A 291 27.32 7.81 -37.76
CA HIS A 291 26.85 9.20 -37.61
C HIS A 291 25.45 9.37 -36.98
N THR A 292 25.01 8.37 -36.21
CA THR A 292 23.70 8.36 -35.54
C THR A 292 23.49 9.54 -34.58
N ASP A 293 24.57 10.10 -34.00
CA ASP A 293 24.54 11.34 -33.21
C ASP A 293 23.85 12.50 -33.98
N TYR A 294 24.10 12.64 -35.29
CA TYR A 294 23.50 13.69 -36.13
C TYR A 294 22.07 13.35 -36.57
N LEU A 295 21.81 12.07 -36.89
CA LEU A 295 20.50 11.59 -37.32
C LEU A 295 19.46 11.79 -36.20
N VAL A 296 19.83 11.49 -34.95
CA VAL A 296 18.99 11.73 -33.77
C VAL A 296 18.63 13.20 -33.59
N ILE A 297 19.59 14.10 -33.82
CA ILE A 297 19.38 15.55 -33.75
C ILE A 297 18.39 16.00 -34.85
N LEU A 298 18.60 15.54 -36.09
CA LEU A 298 17.69 15.82 -37.21
C LEU A 298 16.26 15.32 -36.91
N SER A 299 16.12 14.09 -36.43
CA SER A 299 14.83 13.52 -36.04
C SER A 299 14.12 14.32 -34.96
N LEU A 300 14.83 14.72 -33.89
CA LEU A 300 14.22 15.44 -32.76
C LEU A 300 13.82 16.89 -33.11
N ILE A 301 14.45 17.52 -34.10
CA ILE A 301 14.14 18.88 -34.57
C ILE A 301 12.88 18.91 -35.48
N LYS A 302 12.48 17.79 -36.09
CA LYS A 302 11.26 17.70 -36.91
C LYS A 302 10.00 18.12 -36.13
N GLU A 303 8.99 18.63 -36.83
CA GLU A 303 7.70 19.04 -36.25
C GLU A 303 7.06 17.93 -35.39
N SER A 304 6.16 18.33 -34.48
CA SER A 304 5.35 17.42 -33.65
C SER A 304 4.53 16.37 -34.45
N LYS A 305 4.29 16.61 -35.75
CA LYS A 305 3.68 15.65 -36.70
C LYS A 305 4.57 14.42 -36.98
N ALA A 306 5.86 14.45 -36.65
CA ALA A 306 6.81 13.35 -36.74
C ALA A 306 6.89 12.51 -35.45
N ARG A 307 5.83 12.51 -34.62
CA ARG A 307 5.81 11.92 -33.28
C ARG A 307 6.43 10.53 -33.15
N VAL A 308 6.11 9.59 -34.03
CA VAL A 308 6.59 8.19 -33.93
C VAL A 308 8.10 8.10 -34.09
N GLU A 309 8.68 8.88 -35.01
CA GLU A 309 10.13 8.99 -35.22
C GLU A 309 10.82 9.62 -34.00
N ARG A 310 10.33 10.78 -33.55
CA ARG A 310 10.87 11.51 -32.38
C ARG A 310 10.81 10.65 -31.10
N GLU A 311 9.75 9.87 -30.93
CA GLU A 311 9.59 8.94 -29.81
C GLU A 311 10.60 7.79 -29.85
N GLN A 312 10.87 7.20 -31.02
CA GLN A 312 11.89 6.14 -31.13
C GLN A 312 13.32 6.68 -31.03
N ALA A 313 13.59 7.90 -31.54
CA ALA A 313 14.88 8.58 -31.39
C ALA A 313 15.21 8.84 -29.91
N LEU A 314 14.24 9.35 -29.13
CA LEU A 314 14.42 9.56 -27.69
C LEU A 314 14.56 8.22 -26.91
N LYS A 315 13.82 7.18 -27.30
CA LYS A 315 13.98 5.83 -26.75
C LYS A 315 15.33 5.19 -27.12
N PHE A 316 15.92 5.55 -28.26
CA PHE A 316 17.27 5.13 -28.65
C PHE A 316 18.34 5.83 -27.80
N ILE A 317 18.24 7.15 -27.55
CA ILE A 317 19.12 7.85 -26.60
C ILE A 317 19.09 7.19 -25.22
N ARG A 318 17.89 6.91 -24.68
CA ARG A 318 17.73 6.29 -23.36
C ARG A 318 18.43 4.93 -23.23
N ALA A 319 18.51 4.15 -24.31
CA ALA A 319 19.17 2.84 -24.30
C ALA A 319 20.70 2.90 -24.10
N PHE A 320 21.33 4.07 -24.27
CA PHE A 320 22.74 4.27 -23.89
C PHE A 320 22.93 4.26 -22.35
N LEU A 321 21.87 4.53 -21.58
CA LEU A 321 21.90 4.59 -20.11
C LEU A 321 21.72 3.22 -19.44
N ASP A 322 21.14 2.27 -20.18
CA ASP A 322 20.99 0.85 -19.81
C ASP A 322 22.33 0.10 -19.89
N VAL A 323 23.27 0.57 -20.72
CA VAL A 323 24.61 0.00 -20.89
C VAL A 323 25.57 0.59 -19.85
N LYS A 324 26.38 -0.27 -19.20
CA LYS A 324 27.44 0.18 -18.29
C LYS A 324 28.39 1.15 -19.01
N ASP A 325 28.59 2.32 -18.41
CA ASP A 325 29.39 3.44 -18.92
C ASP A 325 28.96 4.01 -20.28
N GLY A 326 27.80 3.57 -20.83
CA GLY A 326 27.30 3.98 -22.14
C GLY A 326 26.89 5.46 -22.24
N VAL A 327 26.61 6.11 -21.11
CA VAL A 327 26.38 7.57 -21.04
C VAL A 327 27.55 8.38 -21.60
N GLN A 328 28.79 7.87 -21.45
CA GLN A 328 30.01 8.54 -21.92
C GLN A 328 30.10 8.58 -23.45
N GLU A 329 29.27 7.80 -24.14
CA GLU A 329 29.16 7.80 -25.60
C GLU A 329 28.09 8.79 -26.09
N ILE A 330 27.26 9.39 -25.24
CA ILE A 330 26.27 10.39 -25.68
C ILE A 330 26.98 11.70 -26.03
N HIS A 331 26.99 12.07 -27.31
CA HIS A 331 27.63 13.30 -27.76
C HIS A 331 26.95 14.56 -27.19
N PRO A 332 27.68 15.62 -26.77
CA PRO A 332 27.09 16.82 -26.18
C PRO A 332 26.05 17.55 -27.05
N ALA A 333 26.10 17.41 -28.38
CA ALA A 333 25.06 17.95 -29.25
C ALA A 333 23.72 17.19 -29.13
N VAL A 334 23.75 15.87 -28.85
CA VAL A 334 22.57 15.05 -28.57
C VAL A 334 21.94 15.47 -27.23
N ALA A 335 22.78 15.72 -26.21
CA ALA A 335 22.28 16.28 -24.95
C ALA A 335 21.60 17.65 -25.15
N ARG A 336 22.20 18.55 -25.95
CA ARG A 336 21.64 19.88 -26.27
C ARG A 336 20.28 19.84 -27.00
N VAL A 337 20.07 18.92 -27.94
CA VAL A 337 18.74 18.82 -28.60
C VAL A 337 17.68 18.29 -27.64
N VAL A 338 18.03 17.39 -26.69
CA VAL A 338 17.10 16.96 -25.65
C VAL A 338 16.79 18.11 -24.67
N VAL A 339 17.76 18.98 -24.36
CA VAL A 339 17.51 20.23 -23.61
C VAL A 339 16.53 21.13 -24.36
N ALA A 340 16.70 21.35 -25.67
CA ALA A 340 15.75 22.16 -26.46
C ALA A 340 14.33 21.59 -26.48
N VAL A 341 14.17 20.26 -26.58
CA VAL A 341 12.85 19.58 -26.50
C VAL A 341 12.25 19.61 -25.09
N ALA A 342 13.08 19.65 -24.05
CA ALA A 342 12.65 19.81 -22.65
C ALA A 342 12.26 21.25 -22.30
N ASP A 343 12.84 22.24 -22.98
CA ASP A 343 12.57 23.66 -22.77
C ASP A 343 11.27 24.11 -23.47
N HIS A 344 11.07 23.66 -24.71
CA HIS A 344 9.92 24.02 -25.56
C HIS A 344 8.57 23.70 -24.90
N SER A 345 7.81 24.74 -24.51
CA SER A 345 6.61 24.63 -23.67
C SER A 345 5.55 23.66 -24.19
N ASP A 346 5.32 23.68 -25.51
CA ASP A 346 4.16 23.06 -26.15
C ASP A 346 4.49 21.67 -26.76
N ASP A 347 5.67 21.12 -26.51
CA ASP A 347 6.08 19.83 -27.10
C ASP A 347 5.50 18.63 -26.30
N GLN A 348 4.88 17.69 -27.01
CA GLN A 348 4.33 16.46 -26.41
C GLN A 348 5.41 15.56 -25.78
N LEU A 349 6.68 15.72 -26.17
CA LEU A 349 7.82 14.99 -25.62
C LEU A 349 8.52 15.72 -24.46
N ARG A 350 8.12 16.95 -24.11
CA ARG A 350 8.76 17.77 -23.07
C ARG A 350 9.00 17.00 -21.77
N SER A 351 7.95 16.37 -21.24
CA SER A 351 8.00 15.63 -19.97
C SER A 351 8.92 14.40 -19.97
N ILE A 352 9.09 13.73 -21.12
CA ILE A 352 10.00 12.57 -21.25
C ILE A 352 11.42 13.01 -21.61
N ALA A 353 11.61 14.18 -22.23
CA ALA A 353 12.91 14.81 -22.39
C ALA A 353 13.47 15.28 -21.03
N ILE A 354 12.66 15.94 -20.18
CA ILE A 354 13.04 16.32 -18.80
C ILE A 354 13.47 15.09 -17.98
N LEU A 355 12.70 14.00 -18.03
CA LEU A 355 13.08 12.73 -17.37
C LEU A 355 14.38 12.15 -17.92
N THR A 356 14.57 12.16 -19.24
CA THR A 356 15.79 11.64 -19.87
C THR A 356 17.03 12.46 -19.48
N LEU A 357 16.91 13.79 -19.40
CA LEU A 357 17.98 14.66 -18.87
C LEU A 357 18.26 14.38 -17.40
N SER A 358 17.22 14.08 -16.61
CA SER A 358 17.34 13.74 -15.19
C SER A 358 18.02 12.38 -14.95
N GLU A 359 17.85 11.43 -15.87
CA GLU A 359 18.55 10.14 -15.88
C GLU A 359 20.01 10.28 -16.35
N ILE A 360 20.27 11.12 -17.35
CA ILE A 360 21.65 11.49 -17.75
C ILE A 360 22.35 12.20 -16.59
N LEU A 361 21.68 13.11 -15.88
CA LEU A 361 22.23 13.87 -14.74
C LEU A 361 22.73 12.98 -13.59
N LEU A 362 22.11 11.81 -13.40
CA LEU A 362 22.54 10.79 -12.44
C LEU A 362 23.77 9.97 -12.88
N LYS A 363 24.07 9.94 -14.18
CA LYS A 363 25.07 9.07 -14.82
C LYS A 363 26.31 9.84 -15.28
N ASP A 364 26.12 10.99 -15.93
CA ASP A 364 27.13 12.01 -16.22
C ASP A 364 26.53 13.40 -15.97
N PRO A 365 26.80 14.02 -14.81
CA PRO A 365 26.28 15.35 -14.49
C PRO A 365 26.89 16.46 -15.37
N MET A 366 28.14 16.28 -15.83
CA MET A 366 28.86 17.30 -16.59
C MET A 366 28.36 17.41 -18.02
N LEU A 367 27.90 16.30 -18.62
CA LEU A 367 27.20 16.32 -19.91
C LEU A 367 25.96 17.21 -19.87
N VAL A 368 25.16 17.14 -18.80
CA VAL A 368 23.95 17.98 -18.63
C VAL A 368 24.31 19.45 -18.37
N VAL A 369 25.33 19.73 -17.54
CA VAL A 369 25.83 21.10 -17.32
C VAL A 369 26.34 21.73 -18.62
N ASN A 370 27.12 21.00 -19.41
CA ASN A 370 27.70 21.48 -20.68
C ASN A 370 26.67 21.60 -21.82
N ALA A 371 25.50 20.97 -21.65
CA ALA A 371 24.33 21.13 -22.51
C ALA A 371 23.35 22.23 -22.02
N GLY A 372 23.52 22.77 -20.81
CA GLY A 372 22.65 23.78 -20.21
C GLY A 372 21.37 23.22 -19.55
N GLY A 373 21.24 21.91 -19.37
CA GLY A 373 19.98 21.29 -18.94
C GLY A 373 19.54 21.55 -17.50
N ILE A 374 20.44 22.02 -16.62
CA ILE A 374 20.14 22.24 -15.20
C ILE A 374 19.04 23.29 -15.00
N SER A 375 19.04 24.38 -15.77
CA SER A 375 18.00 25.42 -15.67
C SER A 375 16.62 24.89 -16.05
N VAL A 376 16.53 24.06 -17.09
CA VAL A 376 15.27 23.46 -17.56
C VAL A 376 14.69 22.48 -16.53
N ILE A 377 15.54 21.67 -15.89
CA ILE A 377 15.12 20.79 -14.77
C ILE A 377 14.68 21.63 -13.55
N SER A 378 15.43 22.68 -13.21
CA SER A 378 15.09 23.65 -12.14
C SER A 378 13.75 24.33 -12.38
N GLU A 379 13.48 24.81 -13.60
CA GLU A 379 12.21 25.46 -13.92
C GLU A 379 11.03 24.48 -13.88
N ALA A 380 11.22 23.27 -14.41
CA ALA A 380 10.20 22.21 -14.43
C ALA A 380 9.71 21.77 -13.04
N MET A 381 10.47 22.05 -11.97
CA MET A 381 10.00 21.85 -10.60
C MET A 381 8.92 22.86 -10.15
N GLY A 382 9.00 24.12 -10.58
CA GLY A 382 8.10 25.20 -10.15
C GLY A 382 7.01 25.58 -11.17
N ASN A 383 7.26 25.41 -12.47
CA ASN A 383 6.39 25.96 -13.52
C ASN A 383 5.02 25.28 -13.67
N GLY A 384 4.80 24.14 -13.00
CA GLY A 384 3.53 23.39 -12.97
C GLY A 384 3.19 22.61 -14.25
N VAL A 385 4.00 22.69 -15.31
CA VAL A 385 3.74 22.02 -16.59
C VAL A 385 4.11 20.54 -16.52
N TYR A 386 5.19 20.20 -15.81
CA TYR A 386 5.54 18.81 -15.55
C TYR A 386 4.71 18.27 -14.39
N HIS A 387 3.97 17.17 -14.61
CA HIS A 387 2.92 16.72 -13.67
C HIS A 387 3.43 16.10 -12.35
N ALA A 388 4.69 15.66 -12.28
CA ALA A 388 5.25 14.93 -11.12
C ALA A 388 6.58 15.53 -10.63
N PRO A 389 6.67 16.85 -10.38
CA PRO A 389 7.93 17.57 -10.15
C PRO A 389 8.74 17.05 -8.96
N GLU A 390 8.10 16.38 -8.01
CA GLU A 390 8.74 15.63 -6.92
C GLU A 390 9.76 14.57 -7.40
N THR A 391 9.66 14.04 -8.63
CA THR A 391 10.64 13.08 -9.18
C THR A 391 11.98 13.73 -9.54
N LEU A 392 11.99 15.03 -9.85
CA LEU A 392 13.18 15.79 -10.28
C LEU A 392 14.11 16.11 -9.11
N LEU A 393 13.60 16.05 -7.87
CA LEU A 393 14.39 16.24 -6.66
C LEU A 393 15.43 15.14 -6.46
N GLY A 394 15.10 13.88 -6.71
CA GLY A 394 16.00 12.75 -6.45
C GLY A 394 17.37 12.90 -7.11
N PRO A 395 17.44 13.15 -8.44
CA PRO A 395 18.68 13.47 -9.16
C PRO A 395 19.48 14.64 -8.56
N LEU A 396 18.83 15.77 -8.27
CA LEU A 396 19.50 16.97 -7.75
C LEU A 396 20.01 16.77 -6.32
N LEU A 397 19.21 16.13 -5.45
CA LEU A 397 19.58 15.84 -4.07
C LEU A 397 20.67 14.75 -3.96
N HIS A 398 20.74 13.83 -4.91
CA HIS A 398 21.85 12.87 -5.02
C HIS A 398 23.19 13.54 -5.35
N LEU A 399 23.18 14.65 -6.11
CA LEU A 399 24.38 15.48 -6.33
C LEU A 399 24.73 16.34 -5.11
N MET A 400 23.76 16.65 -4.25
CA MET A 400 24.00 17.38 -3.00
C MET A 400 24.56 16.50 -1.87
N ASP A 401 24.31 15.19 -1.86
CA ASP A 401 24.73 14.33 -0.74
C ASP A 401 26.26 14.20 -0.61
N LEU A 402 26.95 13.85 -1.70
CA LEU A 402 28.41 13.67 -1.74
C LEU A 402 29.15 14.99 -2.06
N PRO A 403 30.13 15.42 -1.24
CA PRO A 403 30.81 16.71 -1.40
C PRO A 403 31.43 16.95 -2.78
N ALA A 404 32.09 15.94 -3.34
CA ALA A 404 32.71 16.00 -4.67
C ALA A 404 31.73 16.32 -5.81
N ARG A 405 30.42 16.04 -5.63
CA ARG A 405 29.37 16.25 -6.64
C ARG A 405 28.68 17.62 -6.53
N ARG A 406 28.80 18.31 -5.38
CA ARG A 406 28.14 19.60 -5.13
C ARG A 406 28.52 20.68 -6.13
N GLY A 407 29.79 20.72 -6.56
CA GLY A 407 30.29 21.71 -7.52
C GLY A 407 29.62 21.70 -8.91
N VAL A 408 28.78 20.70 -9.20
CA VAL A 408 27.88 20.66 -10.37
C VAL A 408 26.76 21.70 -10.23
N LEU A 409 26.24 21.91 -9.02
CA LEU A 409 25.18 22.86 -8.68
C LEU A 409 25.83 24.12 -8.09
N ARG A 410 25.86 25.20 -8.87
CA ARG A 410 26.77 26.33 -8.64
C ARG A 410 26.34 27.26 -7.51
N SER A 411 25.05 27.28 -7.19
CA SER A 411 24.47 28.38 -6.41
C SER A 411 23.64 27.93 -5.20
N GLY A 412 23.12 26.71 -5.20
CA GLY A 412 22.08 26.27 -4.25
C GLY A 412 20.69 26.86 -4.54
N PHE A 413 20.60 27.83 -5.47
CA PHE A 413 19.34 28.45 -5.89
C PHE A 413 18.62 27.64 -6.98
N GLU A 414 19.19 26.53 -7.46
CA GLU A 414 18.59 25.61 -8.45
C GLU A 414 17.28 24.93 -7.94
N PHE A 415 16.94 25.10 -6.66
CA PHE A 415 15.67 24.68 -6.05
C PHE A 415 14.66 25.83 -5.88
N SER A 416 15.06 27.08 -6.11
CA SER A 416 14.29 28.29 -5.74
C SER A 416 13.03 28.52 -6.57
N SER A 417 12.97 27.92 -7.77
CA SER A 417 11.81 27.96 -8.68
C SER A 417 10.49 27.60 -7.98
N ALA A 418 10.49 26.58 -7.12
CA ALA A 418 9.31 26.19 -6.35
C ALA A 418 8.93 27.21 -5.24
N PHE A 419 9.89 27.94 -4.69
CA PHE A 419 9.66 28.91 -3.63
C PHE A 419 9.13 30.24 -4.17
N ALA A 420 9.58 30.65 -5.36
CA ALA A 420 9.15 31.88 -6.03
C ALA A 420 7.61 31.95 -6.21
N THR A 421 6.98 30.81 -6.54
CA THR A 421 5.52 30.65 -6.65
C THR A 421 4.74 31.12 -5.39
N PHE A 422 5.35 31.07 -4.22
CA PHE A 422 4.73 31.46 -2.94
C PHE A 422 4.97 32.94 -2.56
N THR A 423 5.96 33.60 -3.16
CA THR A 423 6.40 34.96 -2.78
C THR A 423 6.14 36.01 -3.86
N GLU A 424 6.04 35.62 -5.13
CA GLU A 424 5.87 36.55 -6.26
C GLU A 424 4.39 36.79 -6.64
N PRO A 425 4.02 37.99 -7.13
CA PRO A 425 2.65 38.31 -7.52
C PRO A 425 2.25 37.65 -8.86
N HIS A 426 1.19 36.85 -8.84
CA HIS A 426 0.75 36.03 -9.98
C HIS A 426 -0.67 36.35 -10.47
N PHE A 427 -0.81 36.61 -11.78
CA PHE A 427 -2.09 36.96 -12.44
C PHE A 427 -2.69 35.86 -13.34
N SER A 428 -2.03 34.71 -13.48
CA SER A 428 -2.47 33.62 -14.37
C SER A 428 -3.51 32.70 -13.73
N HIS A 429 -4.43 32.16 -14.53
CA HIS A 429 -5.36 31.11 -14.11
C HIS A 429 -4.65 29.79 -13.74
N ALA A 430 -3.49 29.49 -14.33
CA ALA A 430 -2.69 28.29 -14.02
C ALA A 430 -1.90 28.39 -12.69
N PHE A 431 -2.13 29.44 -11.90
CA PHE A 431 -1.39 29.65 -10.64
C PHE A 431 -1.68 28.59 -9.58
N GLU A 432 -2.89 28.05 -9.53
CA GLU A 432 -3.25 27.01 -8.55
C GLU A 432 -2.52 25.69 -8.83
N ASP A 433 -2.39 25.29 -10.11
CA ASP A 433 -1.59 24.13 -10.52
C ASP A 433 -0.10 24.32 -10.19
N ARG A 434 0.44 25.54 -10.38
CA ARG A 434 1.82 25.88 -9.96
C ARG A 434 2.01 25.80 -8.46
N LEU A 435 1.06 26.29 -7.66
CA LEU A 435 1.12 26.19 -6.20
C LEU A 435 1.09 24.72 -5.75
N VAL A 436 0.26 23.87 -6.37
CA VAL A 436 0.19 22.42 -6.06
C VAL A 436 1.45 21.67 -6.50
N ALA A 437 2.03 22.00 -7.66
CA ALA A 437 3.31 21.48 -8.11
C ALA A 437 4.45 21.88 -7.15
N SER A 438 4.57 23.18 -6.87
CA SER A 438 5.57 23.75 -5.97
C SER A 438 5.45 23.20 -4.54
N SER A 439 4.22 23.01 -4.03
CA SER A 439 3.97 22.40 -2.72
C SER A 439 4.57 20.99 -2.62
N ARG A 440 4.42 20.16 -3.65
CA ARG A 440 4.98 18.79 -3.66
C ARG A 440 6.50 18.80 -3.66
N VAL A 441 7.14 19.73 -4.38
CA VAL A 441 8.60 19.89 -4.38
C VAL A 441 9.10 20.34 -3.00
N ILE A 442 8.52 21.39 -2.43
CA ILE A 442 8.96 21.90 -1.12
C ILE A 442 8.75 20.82 -0.04
N ALA A 443 7.60 20.14 -0.03
CA ALA A 443 7.35 19.01 0.87
C ALA A 443 8.37 17.89 0.66
N GLY A 444 8.72 17.54 -0.58
CA GLY A 444 9.76 16.55 -0.91
C GLY A 444 11.15 16.89 -0.35
N MET A 445 11.54 18.17 -0.40
CA MET A 445 12.78 18.64 0.24
C MET A 445 12.72 18.47 1.76
N PHE A 446 11.62 18.88 2.40
CA PHE A 446 11.39 18.65 3.83
C PHE A 446 11.24 17.16 4.23
N LYS A 447 11.07 16.26 3.27
CA LYS A 447 10.88 14.80 3.45
C LYS A 447 12.16 13.98 3.21
N SER A 448 13.33 14.60 3.12
CA SER A 448 14.63 13.90 2.93
C SER A 448 15.79 14.61 3.64
N TRP A 449 16.84 13.87 4.03
CA TRP A 449 18.00 14.46 4.71
C TRP A 449 18.81 15.43 3.83
N PRO A 450 19.21 15.05 2.59
CA PRO A 450 19.86 16.00 1.69
C PRO A 450 18.97 17.20 1.33
N GLY A 451 17.65 17.01 1.25
CA GLY A 451 16.69 18.09 1.07
C GLY A 451 16.67 19.06 2.24
N LEU A 452 16.52 18.57 3.47
CA LEU A 452 16.50 19.39 4.69
C LEU A 452 17.82 20.15 4.91
N MET A 453 18.95 19.52 4.58
CA MET A 453 20.27 20.19 4.58
C MET A 453 20.35 21.27 3.49
N THR A 454 19.84 21.01 2.29
CA THR A 454 19.77 22.00 1.19
C THR A 454 18.86 23.19 1.56
N LEU A 455 17.79 22.96 2.33
CA LEU A 455 16.91 24.03 2.84
C LEU A 455 17.59 24.97 3.85
N SER A 456 18.70 24.56 4.47
CA SER A 456 19.47 25.40 5.43
C SER A 456 20.44 26.37 4.76
N LEU A 457 20.73 26.18 3.47
CA LEU A 457 21.64 27.02 2.71
C LEU A 457 21.14 28.48 2.68
N HIS A 458 22.09 29.41 2.56
CA HIS A 458 21.84 30.86 2.54
C HIS A 458 21.06 31.37 3.76
N ASP A 459 21.45 30.92 4.96
CA ASP A 459 20.79 31.26 6.23
C ASP A 459 19.29 30.88 6.21
N PHE A 460 19.02 29.60 5.90
CA PHE A 460 17.68 29.02 5.80
C PHE A 460 16.69 29.82 4.92
N LEU A 461 17.19 30.59 3.94
CA LEU A 461 16.35 31.44 3.08
C LEU A 461 15.15 30.70 2.45
N PRO A 462 15.28 29.45 1.94
CA PRO A 462 14.12 28.70 1.44
C PRO A 462 13.04 28.45 2.50
N VAL A 463 13.42 28.08 3.73
CA VAL A 463 12.51 27.89 4.86
C VAL A 463 11.84 29.22 5.23
N ARG A 464 12.64 30.30 5.28
CA ARG A 464 12.15 31.66 5.56
C ARG A 464 11.15 32.14 4.50
N SER A 465 11.30 31.76 3.23
CA SER A 465 10.31 32.05 2.18
C SER A 465 8.97 31.35 2.42
N VAL A 466 8.97 30.09 2.87
CA VAL A 466 7.74 29.34 3.23
C VAL A 466 7.06 29.92 4.48
N VAL A 467 7.83 30.44 5.43
CA VAL A 467 7.26 31.19 6.56
C VAL A 467 6.74 32.56 6.10
N SER A 468 7.43 33.21 5.16
CA SER A 468 7.08 34.54 4.65
C SER A 468 5.79 34.56 3.83
N SER A 469 5.44 33.46 3.15
CA SER A 469 4.19 33.37 2.36
C SER A 469 2.91 33.45 3.22
N LEU A 470 3.00 33.21 4.53
CA LEU A 470 1.88 33.43 5.46
C LEU A 470 1.48 34.90 5.60
N TYR A 471 2.43 35.84 5.44
CA TYR A 471 2.15 37.28 5.44
C TYR A 471 1.49 37.74 4.13
N VAL A 472 1.49 36.92 3.07
CA VAL A 472 0.76 37.20 1.82
C VAL A 472 -0.74 37.02 2.06
N ALA A 473 -1.54 38.03 1.67
CA ALA A 473 -2.99 38.07 1.91
C ALA A 473 -3.85 37.30 0.88
N ASP A 474 -3.24 36.78 -0.19
CA ASP A 474 -3.95 35.96 -1.19
C ASP A 474 -4.46 34.66 -0.56
N VAL A 475 -5.77 34.43 -0.66
CA VAL A 475 -6.46 33.26 -0.10
C VAL A 475 -5.86 31.95 -0.59
N ARG A 476 -5.41 31.86 -1.85
CA ARG A 476 -4.85 30.65 -2.47
C ARG A 476 -3.47 30.37 -1.90
N VAL A 477 -2.59 31.38 -1.86
CA VAL A 477 -1.24 31.27 -1.28
C VAL A 477 -1.31 30.93 0.20
N ARG A 478 -2.16 31.61 0.97
CA ARG A 478 -2.32 31.35 2.41
C ARG A 478 -2.97 29.97 2.67
N THR A 479 -3.88 29.50 1.80
CA THR A 479 -4.42 28.13 1.87
C THR A 479 -3.34 27.08 1.60
N ALA A 480 -2.60 27.22 0.49
CA ALA A 480 -1.54 26.30 0.09
C ALA A 480 -0.41 26.24 1.12
N SER A 481 -0.01 27.39 1.68
CA SER A 481 1.02 27.47 2.73
C SER A 481 0.60 26.72 4.00
N LEU A 482 -0.66 26.83 4.42
CA LEU A 482 -1.19 26.07 5.56
C LEU A 482 -1.27 24.56 5.28
N ASP A 483 -1.67 24.14 4.07
CA ASP A 483 -1.65 22.72 3.67
C ASP A 483 -0.23 22.14 3.61
N LEU A 484 0.71 22.88 3.02
CA LEU A 484 2.13 22.53 2.95
C LEU A 484 2.73 22.35 4.35
N LEU A 485 2.45 23.26 5.28
CA LEU A 485 2.89 23.13 6.68
C LEU A 485 2.25 21.92 7.39
N MET A 486 0.99 21.58 7.10
CA MET A 486 0.34 20.39 7.65
C MET A 486 0.91 19.07 7.08
N ASP A 487 1.34 19.05 5.82
CA ASP A 487 2.02 17.89 5.21
C ASP A 487 3.45 17.73 5.73
N ILE A 488 4.24 18.81 5.77
CA ILE A 488 5.62 18.82 6.32
C ILE A 488 5.61 18.32 7.78
N LEU A 489 4.73 18.87 8.62
CA LEU A 489 4.68 18.54 10.05
C LEU A 489 3.86 17.27 10.36
N ARG A 490 3.26 16.62 9.35
CA ARG A 490 2.42 15.42 9.49
C ARG A 490 1.32 15.60 10.53
N ILE A 491 0.43 16.56 10.26
CA ILE A 491 -0.75 16.84 11.09
C ILE A 491 -1.93 16.01 10.57
N GLU A 492 -2.34 15.03 11.36
CA GLU A 492 -3.41 14.11 10.99
C GLU A 492 -4.74 14.85 10.81
N LYS A 493 -5.45 14.58 9.71
CA LYS A 493 -6.76 15.21 9.41
C LYS A 493 -7.87 14.56 10.26
N ARG A 494 -7.85 14.80 11.58
CA ARG A 494 -8.81 14.24 12.57
C ARG A 494 -10.26 14.56 12.18
N SER A 495 -11.18 13.64 12.45
CA SER A 495 -12.58 13.68 11.97
C SER A 495 -13.40 14.91 12.38
N TRP A 496 -12.98 15.66 13.41
CA TRP A 496 -13.61 16.90 13.85
C TRP A 496 -12.98 18.19 13.28
N SER A 497 -11.86 18.10 12.56
CA SER A 497 -11.15 19.26 11.99
C SER A 497 -11.97 20.00 10.91
N THR A 498 -12.45 19.29 9.90
CA THR A 498 -13.31 19.85 8.83
C THR A 498 -14.56 20.57 9.36
N PRO A 499 -15.39 19.98 10.27
CA PRO A 499 -16.53 20.71 10.82
C PRO A 499 -16.13 21.87 11.75
N PHE A 500 -14.94 21.85 12.38
CA PHE A 500 -14.43 23.00 13.14
C PHE A 500 -14.08 24.19 12.22
N ILE A 501 -13.34 23.94 11.14
CA ILE A 501 -13.03 24.95 10.11
C ILE A 501 -14.33 25.55 9.56
N GLY A 502 -15.32 24.70 9.29
CA GLY A 502 -16.71 25.07 8.94
C GLY A 502 -17.55 25.68 10.08
N GLY A 503 -16.93 26.14 11.18
CA GLY A 503 -17.57 26.94 12.24
C GLY A 503 -18.45 26.17 13.24
N ARG A 504 -18.48 24.83 13.20
CA ARG A 504 -19.35 24.02 14.07
C ARG A 504 -18.71 23.75 15.44
N ARG A 505 -19.52 23.60 16.48
CA ARG A 505 -19.04 23.44 17.88
C ARG A 505 -18.47 22.03 18.12
N LEU A 506 -17.24 21.91 18.63
CA LEU A 506 -16.60 20.62 18.98
C LEU A 506 -17.33 19.81 20.08
N THR A 507 -18.32 20.39 20.77
CA THR A 507 -19.02 19.75 21.88
C THR A 507 -20.04 18.69 21.43
N THR A 508 -20.57 18.76 20.21
CA THR A 508 -21.68 17.89 19.76
C THR A 508 -21.27 16.57 19.10
N TYR A 509 -20.02 16.41 18.66
CA TYR A 509 -19.65 15.35 17.72
C TYR A 509 -19.39 13.95 18.31
N GLY A 510 -19.02 13.85 19.59
CA GLY A 510 -18.68 12.57 20.25
C GLY A 510 -19.84 11.59 20.44
N ARG A 511 -21.05 11.91 19.97
CA ARG A 511 -22.19 10.99 19.91
C ARG A 511 -22.50 10.44 18.52
N VAL A 512 -22.02 11.08 17.45
CA VAL A 512 -22.46 10.76 16.07
C VAL A 512 -21.39 9.98 15.30
N VAL A 513 -20.10 10.29 15.51
CA VAL A 513 -19.00 9.54 14.88
C VAL A 513 -18.86 8.15 15.51
N ASN A 514 -18.95 8.07 16.85
CA ASN A 514 -18.96 6.84 17.64
C ASN A 514 -20.16 5.90 17.35
N LEU A 515 -21.14 6.32 16.54
CA LEU A 515 -22.24 5.47 16.03
C LEU A 515 -21.99 4.95 14.60
N ASN A 516 -21.02 5.51 13.88
CA ASN A 516 -20.69 5.10 12.51
C ASN A 516 -19.57 4.07 12.46
N ASP A 517 -18.55 4.19 13.33
CA ASP A 517 -17.47 3.21 13.52
C ASP A 517 -17.95 1.96 14.30
N ASN A 518 -19.09 1.39 13.88
CA ASN A 518 -19.36 -0.03 14.05
C ASN A 518 -18.48 -0.86 13.09
N ARG A 519 -17.16 -0.73 13.26
CA ARG A 519 -16.28 -1.90 13.18
C ARG A 519 -16.76 -2.88 14.27
N PRO A 520 -16.49 -4.19 14.18
CA PRO A 520 -16.54 -5.00 15.39
C PRO A 520 -15.59 -4.37 16.43
N PRO A 521 -15.76 -4.64 17.74
CA PRO A 521 -14.67 -4.46 18.68
C PRO A 521 -13.57 -5.45 18.33
N SER A 522 -12.76 -5.13 17.32
CA SER A 522 -11.35 -5.47 17.30
C SER A 522 -10.83 -5.02 18.66
N SER A 523 -10.54 -5.99 19.52
CA SER A 523 -10.18 -5.85 20.93
C SER A 523 -9.52 -4.51 21.19
N ASP A 524 -10.07 -3.71 22.11
CA ASP A 524 -9.56 -2.38 22.45
C ASP A 524 -8.04 -2.43 22.42
N LYS A 525 -7.43 -1.63 21.54
CA LYS A 525 -5.97 -1.47 21.51
C LYS A 525 -5.57 -0.75 22.80
N LYS A 526 -5.57 -1.52 23.90
CA LYS A 526 -4.60 -1.38 24.98
C LYS A 526 -3.28 -1.25 24.25
N GLN A 527 -2.75 -0.03 24.22
CA GLN A 527 -1.35 0.12 23.90
C GLN A 527 -0.64 -0.60 25.05
N ASP A 528 -0.01 -1.73 24.75
CA ASP A 528 0.84 -2.39 25.71
C ASP A 528 1.84 -1.37 26.24
N GLU A 529 2.28 -1.53 27.49
CA GLU A 529 3.30 -0.68 28.08
C GLU A 529 4.64 -0.78 27.28
N ASN A 530 4.78 -1.85 26.47
CA ASN A 530 5.83 -2.05 25.46
C ASN A 530 5.62 -1.33 24.11
N SER A 531 4.53 -0.58 23.89
CA SER A 531 4.44 0.37 22.76
C SER A 531 5.52 1.44 22.83
N SER A 532 6.00 1.74 24.04
CA SER A 532 7.24 2.46 24.34
C SER A 532 8.48 1.92 23.60
N GLN A 533 8.50 0.66 23.13
CA GLN A 533 9.66 0.07 22.45
C GLN A 533 9.67 0.27 20.93
N LYS A 534 8.53 0.56 20.29
CA LYS A 534 8.44 0.85 18.84
C LYS A 534 8.76 2.34 18.58
N ARG A 535 10.02 2.63 18.27
CA ARG A 535 10.54 4.01 18.03
C ARG A 535 10.24 4.46 16.61
N ASN A 536 9.44 5.51 16.43
CA ASN A 536 9.16 6.11 15.12
C ASN A 536 10.24 7.15 14.74
N LEU A 537 11.09 6.83 13.75
CA LEU A 537 12.13 7.71 13.22
C LEU A 537 11.54 8.94 12.52
N VAL A 538 10.33 8.84 11.96
CA VAL A 538 9.64 9.96 11.31
C VAL A 538 9.36 11.07 12.31
N HIS A 539 9.06 10.76 13.57
CA HIS A 539 8.86 11.77 14.62
C HIS A 539 10.17 12.50 14.96
N HIS A 540 11.28 11.76 15.08
CA HIS A 540 12.61 12.35 15.32
C HIS A 540 13.04 13.27 14.16
N PHE A 541 12.78 12.86 12.92
CA PHE A 541 13.00 13.69 11.73
C PHE A 541 12.07 14.92 11.68
N THR A 542 10.79 14.75 12.06
CA THR A 542 9.81 15.85 12.15
C THR A 542 10.22 16.89 13.20
N ALA A 543 10.90 16.48 14.29
CA ALA A 543 11.45 17.40 15.29
C ALA A 543 12.41 18.42 14.66
N VAL A 544 13.31 17.98 13.78
CA VAL A 544 14.29 18.85 13.10
C VAL A 544 13.57 19.83 12.17
N ALA A 545 12.63 19.36 11.36
CA ALA A 545 11.85 20.21 10.46
C ALA A 545 11.02 21.25 11.23
N LEU A 546 10.40 20.86 12.35
CA LEU A 546 9.67 21.75 13.25
C LEU A 546 10.60 22.81 13.88
N ALA A 547 11.76 22.41 14.39
CA ALA A 547 12.74 23.33 14.98
C ALA A 547 13.26 24.35 13.97
N ALA A 548 13.56 23.93 12.73
CA ALA A 548 13.99 24.83 11.65
C ALA A 548 12.91 25.87 11.31
N LEU A 549 11.66 25.43 11.16
CA LEU A 549 10.51 26.32 10.90
C LEU A 549 10.26 27.30 12.05
N LEU A 550 10.33 26.84 13.31
CA LEU A 550 10.15 27.70 14.49
C LEU A 550 11.27 28.75 14.61
N ARG A 551 12.52 28.37 14.38
CA ARG A 551 13.67 29.30 14.35
C ARG A 551 13.52 30.39 13.27
N GLN A 552 12.94 30.06 12.12
CA GLN A 552 12.62 31.02 11.05
C GLN A 552 11.30 31.80 11.28
N GLY A 553 10.72 31.76 12.48
CA GLY A 553 9.62 32.64 12.89
C GLY A 553 8.21 32.15 12.57
N LEU A 554 8.01 30.83 12.37
CA LEU A 554 6.71 30.25 12.01
C LEU A 554 5.59 30.65 13.00
N MET A 555 5.85 30.69 14.30
CA MET A 555 4.81 31.01 15.30
C MET A 555 4.32 32.46 15.17
N GLN A 556 5.25 33.40 14.95
CA GLN A 556 4.96 34.82 14.72
C GLN A 556 4.15 35.01 13.42
N ALA A 557 4.53 34.30 12.36
CA ALA A 557 3.85 34.35 11.06
C ALA A 557 2.42 33.77 11.12
N LEU A 558 2.20 32.68 11.86
CA LEU A 558 0.87 32.12 12.07
C LEU A 558 -0.03 33.02 12.91
N ILE A 559 0.49 33.63 13.99
CA ILE A 559 -0.26 34.60 14.79
C ILE A 559 -0.64 35.84 13.95
N HIS A 560 0.25 36.29 13.06
CA HIS A 560 -0.06 37.34 12.09
C HIS A 560 -1.18 36.91 11.12
N ALA A 561 -1.06 35.75 10.48
CA ALA A 561 -2.04 35.24 9.53
C ALA A 561 -3.43 34.94 10.15
N GLU A 562 -3.50 34.71 11.46
CA GLU A 562 -4.75 34.56 12.23
C GLU A 562 -5.43 35.92 12.49
N ARG A 563 -4.64 36.96 12.81
CA ARG A 563 -5.09 38.35 13.01
C ARG A 563 -5.55 39.01 11.71
N ASP A 564 -4.85 38.72 10.60
CA ASP A 564 -5.08 39.24 9.24
C ASP A 564 -5.96 38.31 8.36
N SER A 565 -6.60 37.29 8.94
CA SER A 565 -7.29 36.27 8.11
C SER A 565 -8.47 36.86 7.31
N PRO A 566 -8.47 36.76 5.96
CA PRO A 566 -9.55 37.30 5.11
C PRO A 566 -10.83 36.48 5.18
N THR A 567 -10.79 35.26 5.73
CA THR A 567 -11.99 34.45 5.97
C THR A 567 -11.97 33.80 7.35
N ASP A 568 -13.17 33.63 7.88
CA ASP A 568 -13.46 32.95 9.15
C ASP A 568 -13.01 31.47 9.15
N ALA A 569 -12.99 30.84 7.96
CA ALA A 569 -12.53 29.47 7.77
C ALA A 569 -10.99 29.38 7.85
N LEU A 570 -10.26 30.26 7.15
CA LEU A 570 -8.80 30.35 7.27
C LEU A 570 -8.38 30.69 8.71
N LYS A 571 -9.14 31.54 9.40
CA LYS A 571 -8.84 31.92 10.79
C LYS A 571 -8.83 30.71 11.70
N ARG A 572 -9.91 29.90 11.67
CA ARG A 572 -10.02 28.65 12.44
C ARG A 572 -8.99 27.59 12.01
N ARG A 573 -8.64 27.54 10.73
CA ARG A 573 -7.59 26.64 10.20
C ARG A 573 -6.22 27.00 10.78
N THR A 574 -5.89 28.29 10.83
CA THR A 574 -4.66 28.80 11.43
C THR A 574 -4.64 28.55 12.94
N SER A 575 -5.76 28.79 13.65
CA SER A 575 -5.86 28.45 15.09
C SER A 575 -5.66 26.95 15.37
N LEU A 576 -6.14 26.06 14.49
CA LEU A 576 -5.93 24.61 14.60
C LEU A 576 -4.46 24.25 14.36
N LEU A 577 -3.81 24.85 13.35
CA LEU A 577 -2.41 24.61 13.06
C LEU A 577 -1.50 25.07 14.21
N VAL A 578 -1.76 26.23 14.81
CA VAL A 578 -1.04 26.71 16.01
C VAL A 578 -1.19 25.71 17.16
N ALA A 579 -2.39 25.20 17.42
CA ALA A 579 -2.64 24.22 18.48
C ALA A 579 -1.87 22.89 18.24
N GLU A 580 -1.91 22.33 17.03
CA GLU A 580 -1.18 21.09 16.70
C GLU A 580 0.35 21.31 16.70
N ILE A 581 0.84 22.51 16.36
CA ILE A 581 2.26 22.88 16.47
C ILE A 581 2.70 22.94 17.94
N LEU A 582 1.92 23.57 18.82
CA LEU A 582 2.20 23.62 20.25
C LEU A 582 2.22 22.22 20.87
N LYS A 583 1.27 21.35 20.46
CA LYS A 583 1.27 19.94 20.85
C LYS A 583 2.55 19.22 20.37
N LYS A 584 2.87 19.27 19.08
CA LYS A 584 4.09 18.63 18.53
C LYS A 584 5.37 19.18 19.17
N ALA A 585 5.42 20.47 19.51
CA ALA A 585 6.54 21.06 20.24
C ALA A 585 6.69 20.51 21.67
N SER A 586 5.60 20.11 22.34
CA SER A 586 5.66 19.41 23.64
C SER A 586 6.02 17.92 23.53
N GLU A 587 5.89 17.32 22.35
CA GLU A 587 6.15 15.89 22.11
C GLU A 587 7.55 15.62 21.49
N LEU A 588 8.11 16.60 20.75
CA LEU A 588 9.24 16.38 19.85
C LEU A 588 10.47 17.28 20.10
N LEU A 589 10.38 18.30 20.95
CA LEU A 589 11.48 19.26 21.16
C LEU A 589 12.01 19.20 22.61
N PRO A 590 13.28 19.57 22.84
CA PRO A 590 13.84 19.76 24.18
C PRO A 590 12.93 20.57 25.10
N THR A 591 12.82 20.15 26.35
CA THR A 591 11.85 20.70 27.32
C THR A 591 12.00 22.21 27.51
N SER A 592 13.25 22.69 27.52
CA SER A 592 13.62 24.11 27.57
C SER A 592 13.02 24.92 26.41
N TRP A 593 13.22 24.48 25.17
CA TRP A 593 12.69 25.14 23.97
C TRP A 593 11.16 25.11 23.92
N SER A 594 10.57 24.01 24.40
CA SER A 594 9.12 23.85 24.42
C SER A 594 8.45 24.79 25.42
N ALA A 595 9.00 24.92 26.63
CA ALA A 595 8.45 25.75 27.71
C ALA A 595 8.28 27.23 27.28
N ASP A 596 9.31 27.80 26.65
CA ASP A 596 9.27 29.16 26.10
C ASP A 596 8.16 29.30 25.04
N LEU A 597 8.01 28.31 24.14
CA LEU A 597 7.00 28.34 23.09
C LEU A 597 5.56 28.26 23.64
N GLN A 598 5.31 27.40 24.64
CA GLN A 598 3.97 27.29 25.26
C GLN A 598 3.52 28.61 25.90
N SER A 599 4.46 29.46 26.34
CA SER A 599 4.16 30.74 26.99
C SER A 599 3.57 31.81 26.04
N MET A 600 3.75 31.65 24.71
CA MET A 600 3.23 32.54 23.65
C MET A 600 3.24 34.05 24.00
N PRO A 601 4.39 34.64 24.40
CA PRO A 601 4.42 35.88 25.17
C PRO A 601 3.84 37.08 24.42
N GLY A 602 4.08 37.20 23.11
CA GLY A 602 3.53 38.30 22.29
C GLY A 602 2.01 38.25 22.11
N LEU A 603 1.39 37.06 22.20
CA LEU A 603 -0.07 36.91 22.15
C LEU A 603 -0.69 37.31 23.50
N PHE A 604 -0.06 36.93 24.62
CA PHE A 604 -0.49 37.34 25.96
C PHE A 604 -0.30 38.84 26.22
N ASP A 605 0.82 39.43 25.83
CA ASP A 605 1.04 40.89 25.91
C ASP A 605 -0.05 41.65 25.12
N THR A 606 -0.35 41.23 23.88
CA THR A 606 -1.46 41.79 23.10
C THR A 606 -2.83 41.60 23.79
N ALA A 607 -3.06 40.49 24.50
CA ALA A 607 -4.28 40.23 25.26
C ALA A 607 -4.37 41.01 26.60
N LEU A 608 -3.24 41.54 27.10
CA LEU A 608 -3.14 42.33 28.33
C LEU A 608 -3.11 43.85 28.07
N ARG A 609 -2.90 44.28 26.83
CA ARG A 609 -2.93 45.69 26.39
C ARG A 609 -4.37 46.25 26.30
N PHE A 610 -4.86 46.80 27.41
CA PHE A 610 -6.20 47.39 27.54
C PHE A 610 -6.46 48.63 26.66
N ASP A 611 -5.41 49.19 26.06
CA ASP A 611 -5.40 50.37 25.20
C ASP A 611 -5.73 50.10 23.72
N THR A 612 -5.80 48.82 23.30
CA THR A 612 -6.02 48.46 21.88
C THR A 612 -7.15 47.45 21.66
N GLU A 613 -7.97 47.67 20.62
CA GLU A 613 -9.06 46.77 20.22
C GLU A 613 -8.58 45.38 19.74
N ASP A 614 -7.30 45.27 19.33
CA ASP A 614 -6.69 43.98 18.98
C ASP A 614 -6.63 43.00 20.16
N ARG A 615 -6.72 43.50 21.41
CA ARG A 615 -6.89 42.68 22.62
C ARG A 615 -8.04 41.68 22.52
N TYR A 616 -9.20 42.09 21.97
CA TYR A 616 -10.34 41.19 21.81
C TYR A 616 -10.09 40.09 20.76
N LYS A 617 -9.26 40.38 19.75
CA LYS A 617 -8.81 39.37 18.79
C LYS A 617 -7.92 38.36 19.49
N ALA A 618 -6.85 38.82 20.16
CA ALA A 618 -5.89 37.98 20.86
C ALA A 618 -6.55 37.06 21.92
N LEU A 619 -7.45 37.59 22.74
CA LEU A 619 -8.23 36.81 23.72
C LEU A 619 -9.10 35.73 23.04
N SER A 620 -9.68 36.03 21.88
CA SER A 620 -10.45 35.04 21.09
C SER A 620 -9.55 33.95 20.52
N THR A 621 -8.35 34.31 20.05
CA THR A 621 -7.33 33.37 19.52
C THR A 621 -6.89 32.39 20.60
N VAL A 622 -6.50 32.88 21.79
CA VAL A 622 -6.15 32.05 22.96
C VAL A 622 -7.28 31.09 23.32
N TYR A 623 -8.53 31.58 23.36
CA TYR A 623 -9.70 30.73 23.68
C TYR A 623 -10.02 29.68 22.61
N GLN A 624 -9.71 29.90 21.32
CA GLN A 624 -9.81 28.81 20.34
C GLN A 624 -8.69 27.78 20.50
N ILE A 625 -7.45 28.21 20.78
CA ILE A 625 -6.29 27.32 20.95
C ILE A 625 -6.51 26.39 22.16
N ASP A 626 -6.84 26.92 23.34
CA ASP A 626 -7.16 26.13 24.54
C ASP A 626 -8.28 25.09 24.26
N LYS A 627 -9.38 25.55 23.68
CA LYS A 627 -10.54 24.72 23.34
C LYS A 627 -10.23 23.64 22.30
N VAL A 628 -9.24 23.85 21.44
CA VAL A 628 -8.70 22.81 20.55
C VAL A 628 -7.80 21.87 21.36
N ASN A 629 -6.80 22.37 22.10
CA ASN A 629 -5.90 21.58 22.96
C ASN A 629 -6.67 20.62 23.89
N LEU A 630 -7.62 21.14 24.66
CA LEU A 630 -8.50 20.37 25.56
C LEU A 630 -9.29 19.27 24.83
N LYS A 631 -9.56 19.45 23.53
CA LYS A 631 -10.26 18.48 22.68
C LYS A 631 -9.32 17.48 22.03
N MET A 632 -8.11 17.87 21.66
CA MET A 632 -7.05 16.97 21.21
C MET A 632 -6.72 15.97 22.34
N TRP A 633 -6.44 16.48 23.53
CA TRP A 633 -6.12 15.70 24.74
C TRP A 633 -7.24 14.71 25.13
N ARG A 634 -8.51 15.12 24.98
CA ARG A 634 -9.69 14.24 25.19
C ARG A 634 -10.03 13.31 24.01
N SER A 635 -9.27 13.39 22.91
CA SER A 635 -9.39 12.47 21.77
C SER A 635 -8.16 11.58 21.59
N ASP A 636 -7.16 11.74 22.46
CA ASP A 636 -5.93 10.97 22.43
C ASP A 636 -6.13 9.64 23.17
N PRO A 637 -5.79 8.49 22.57
CA PRO A 637 -5.89 7.20 23.26
C PRO A 637 -4.96 7.12 24.47
N THR A 638 -3.81 7.80 24.46
CA THR A 638 -2.79 7.72 25.53
C THR A 638 -3.29 8.30 26.86
N THR A 639 -3.94 9.47 26.82
CA THR A 639 -4.60 10.11 27.96
C THR A 639 -6.03 9.63 28.18
N THR A 640 -6.50 8.66 27.37
CA THR A 640 -7.65 7.81 27.69
C THR A 640 -7.21 6.58 28.49
N THR A 641 -6.26 6.77 29.41
CA THR A 641 -6.13 5.95 30.61
C THR A 641 -7.40 6.09 31.45
N GLN A 642 -8.45 5.34 31.09
CA GLN A 642 -9.37 4.86 32.12
C GLN A 642 -8.51 4.15 33.16
N PRO A 643 -8.46 4.63 34.42
CA PRO A 643 -7.65 3.97 35.42
C PRO A 643 -8.19 2.55 35.60
N LYS A 644 -7.30 1.55 35.56
CA LYS A 644 -7.61 0.19 36.03
C LYS A 644 -7.80 0.12 37.56
N TYR A 645 -8.24 1.22 38.18
CA TYR A 645 -9.08 1.18 39.37
C TYR A 645 -10.46 0.63 39.01
N ASP A 646 -10.41 -0.64 38.65
CA ASP A 646 -11.48 -1.59 38.70
C ASP A 646 -12.84 -1.11 38.16
N GLU A 647 -12.91 -0.51 36.96
CA GLU A 647 -14.22 -0.40 36.29
C GLU A 647 -14.81 -1.79 35.94
N THR A 648 -14.00 -2.85 35.95
CA THR A 648 -14.43 -4.26 36.01
C THR A 648 -15.20 -4.64 37.28
N GLU A 649 -15.07 -3.90 38.37
CA GLU A 649 -15.98 -3.95 39.54
C GLU A 649 -16.83 -2.69 39.70
N GLY A 650 -16.49 -1.55 39.08
CA GLY A 650 -17.04 -0.22 39.33
C GLY A 650 -17.95 0.31 38.21
N ALA A 651 -17.69 -0.06 36.97
CA ALA A 651 -18.67 -0.06 35.88
C ALA A 651 -19.48 -1.37 35.89
N ARG A 652 -18.95 -2.48 36.42
CA ARG A 652 -19.81 -3.56 36.93
C ARG A 652 -20.64 -3.11 38.13
N ALA A 653 -20.18 -2.30 39.08
CA ALA A 653 -21.04 -1.83 40.16
C ALA A 653 -22.03 -0.76 39.70
N ARG A 654 -21.71 0.08 38.70
CA ARG A 654 -22.71 1.01 38.13
C ARG A 654 -23.71 0.34 37.18
N SER A 655 -23.28 -0.65 36.38
CA SER A 655 -24.20 -1.46 35.57
C SER A 655 -24.98 -2.46 36.42
N ALA A 656 -24.34 -3.22 37.30
CA ALA A 656 -24.99 -4.09 38.28
C ALA A 656 -25.79 -3.31 39.34
N SER A 657 -25.47 -2.06 39.68
CA SER A 657 -26.40 -1.21 40.44
C SER A 657 -27.67 -1.00 39.63
N LYS A 658 -27.59 -0.52 38.37
CA LYS A 658 -28.78 -0.41 37.51
C LYS A 658 -29.49 -1.74 37.26
N THR A 659 -28.76 -2.84 37.12
CA THR A 659 -29.30 -4.17 36.81
C THR A 659 -29.86 -4.87 38.04
N GLN A 660 -29.32 -4.66 39.25
CA GLN A 660 -29.92 -5.11 40.52
C GLN A 660 -31.13 -4.23 40.89
N VAL A 661 -31.04 -2.91 40.73
CA VAL A 661 -32.17 -1.99 40.91
C VAL A 661 -33.31 -2.34 39.93
N ASN A 662 -33.00 -2.69 38.67
CA ASN A 662 -34.01 -3.17 37.73
C ASN A 662 -34.43 -4.65 37.96
N ALA A 663 -33.59 -5.51 38.54
CA ALA A 663 -33.97 -6.89 38.89
C ALA A 663 -34.92 -6.96 40.11
N ASN A 664 -34.92 -5.91 40.93
CA ASN A 664 -35.86 -5.68 42.04
C ASN A 664 -37.12 -4.90 41.61
N MET A 665 -37.48 -4.93 40.32
CA MET A 665 -38.74 -4.34 39.85
C MET A 665 -39.95 -5.19 40.28
N ASP A 666 -40.99 -4.53 40.78
CA ASP A 666 -42.22 -5.17 41.28
C ASP A 666 -43.06 -5.83 40.16
N GLU A 667 -43.82 -6.87 40.50
CA GLU A 667 -44.61 -7.69 39.55
C GLU A 667 -45.61 -6.81 38.76
N VAL A 668 -46.18 -5.79 39.42
CA VAL A 668 -47.11 -4.83 38.77
C VAL A 668 -46.39 -3.93 37.76
N GLN A 669 -45.19 -3.43 38.11
CA GLN A 669 -44.39 -2.56 37.23
C GLN A 669 -43.81 -3.36 36.05
N PHE A 670 -43.42 -4.61 36.29
CA PHE A 670 -42.95 -5.53 35.26
C PHE A 670 -44.06 -5.82 34.24
N ARG A 671 -45.29 -6.17 34.68
CA ARG A 671 -46.46 -6.31 33.79
C ARG A 671 -46.74 -5.05 32.97
N ALA A 672 -46.61 -3.86 33.57
CA ALA A 672 -46.82 -2.59 32.87
C ALA A 672 -45.81 -2.39 31.73
N LYS A 673 -44.49 -2.49 32.00
CA LYS A 673 -43.46 -2.40 30.96
C LYS A 673 -43.59 -3.51 29.90
N MET A 674 -44.00 -4.73 30.27
CA MET A 674 -44.24 -5.81 29.31
C MET A 674 -45.37 -5.51 28.33
N LEU A 675 -46.42 -4.80 28.74
CA LEU A 675 -47.47 -4.33 27.84
C LEU A 675 -46.97 -3.19 26.93
N GLU A 676 -46.16 -2.29 27.48
CA GLU A 676 -45.53 -1.17 26.76
C GLU A 676 -44.66 -1.64 25.57
N THR A 677 -43.99 -2.81 25.68
CA THR A 677 -43.21 -3.40 24.56
C THR A 677 -44.03 -3.64 23.27
N GLY A 678 -45.35 -3.73 23.35
CA GLY A 678 -46.22 -4.13 22.23
C GLY A 678 -46.19 -5.63 21.86
N VAL A 679 -45.33 -6.44 22.48
CA VAL A 679 -45.16 -7.88 22.19
C VAL A 679 -46.41 -8.68 22.54
N LEU A 680 -47.07 -8.33 23.65
CA LEU A 680 -48.34 -8.95 24.07
C LEU A 680 -49.53 -8.41 23.26
N SER A 681 -49.45 -7.14 22.85
CA SER A 681 -50.53 -6.39 22.18
C SER A 681 -50.67 -6.72 20.69
N THR A 682 -49.57 -6.93 19.96
CA THR A 682 -49.62 -7.22 18.52
C THR A 682 -48.67 -8.33 18.08
N VAL A 683 -49.06 -9.05 17.02
CA VAL A 683 -48.27 -10.14 16.40
C VAL A 683 -47.23 -9.60 15.39
N ASN A 684 -47.28 -8.32 15.02
CA ASN A 684 -46.36 -7.70 14.08
C ASN A 684 -45.13 -7.13 14.79
N TYR A 685 -43.97 -7.74 14.52
CA TYR A 685 -42.70 -7.44 15.21
C TYR A 685 -42.11 -6.07 14.87
N THR A 686 -42.55 -5.41 13.78
CA THR A 686 -42.09 -4.05 13.45
C THR A 686 -42.72 -2.97 14.32
N LYS A 687 -43.79 -3.30 15.07
CA LYS A 687 -44.47 -2.43 16.05
C LYS A 687 -44.03 -2.66 17.50
N TRP A 688 -43.02 -3.50 17.73
CA TRP A 688 -42.50 -3.78 19.07
C TRP A 688 -41.41 -2.76 19.46
N ASP A 689 -41.38 -2.32 20.73
CA ASP A 689 -40.26 -1.50 21.22
C ASP A 689 -39.07 -2.39 21.61
N TRP A 690 -38.10 -2.44 20.70
CA TRP A 690 -36.90 -3.24 20.84
C TRP A 690 -35.91 -2.73 21.90
N ASN A 691 -36.03 -1.47 22.34
CA ASN A 691 -35.19 -0.93 23.41
C ASN A 691 -35.71 -1.40 24.77
N ILE A 692 -37.03 -1.30 24.99
CA ILE A 692 -37.67 -1.79 26.23
C ILE A 692 -37.55 -3.31 26.33
N ILE A 693 -37.68 -4.04 25.22
CA ILE A 693 -37.43 -5.50 25.20
C ILE A 693 -36.00 -5.84 25.66
N LEU A 694 -34.98 -5.12 25.16
CA LEU A 694 -33.59 -5.33 25.60
C LEU A 694 -33.39 -4.99 27.08
N GLU A 695 -33.96 -3.89 27.57
CA GLU A 695 -33.89 -3.51 28.99
C GLU A 695 -34.52 -4.59 29.90
N LEU A 696 -35.68 -5.12 29.53
CA LEU A 696 -36.37 -6.18 30.27
C LEU A 696 -35.57 -7.50 30.30
N ILE A 697 -34.82 -7.80 29.23
CA ILE A 697 -33.96 -8.99 29.14
C ILE A 697 -32.67 -8.81 29.94
N GLU A 698 -31.98 -7.66 29.80
CA GLU A 698 -30.70 -7.40 30.45
C GLU A 698 -30.83 -7.27 31.98
N GLY A 699 -31.98 -6.79 32.49
CA GLY A 699 -32.28 -6.67 33.92
C GLY A 699 -33.34 -7.65 34.44
N PRO A 700 -34.63 -7.28 34.47
CA PRO A 700 -35.71 -7.99 35.17
C PRO A 700 -35.78 -9.50 34.92
N LEU A 701 -35.58 -9.96 33.68
CA LEU A 701 -35.64 -11.40 33.34
C LEU A 701 -34.47 -12.23 33.89
N SER A 702 -33.46 -11.62 34.52
CA SER A 702 -32.47 -12.35 35.33
C SER A 702 -33.02 -12.81 36.69
N ASN A 703 -34.19 -12.33 37.13
CA ASN A 703 -34.87 -12.75 38.36
C ASN A 703 -35.81 -13.95 38.07
N PRO A 704 -35.60 -15.14 38.69
CA PRO A 704 -36.40 -16.34 38.41
C PRO A 704 -37.92 -16.13 38.55
N LYS A 705 -38.37 -15.37 39.55
CA LYS A 705 -39.81 -15.15 39.78
C LYS A 705 -40.48 -14.37 38.65
N LEU A 706 -39.79 -13.34 38.13
CA LEU A 706 -40.25 -12.54 37.00
C LEU A 706 -40.12 -13.33 35.69
N LEU A 707 -39.09 -14.17 35.56
CA LEU A 707 -38.92 -15.06 34.42
C LEU A 707 -40.07 -16.08 34.31
N PHE A 708 -40.49 -16.71 35.42
CA PHE A 708 -41.64 -17.63 35.46
C PHE A 708 -42.95 -16.96 35.02
N GLU A 709 -43.17 -15.71 35.39
CA GLU A 709 -44.29 -14.90 34.89
C GLU A 709 -44.17 -14.62 33.38
N ALA A 710 -42.95 -14.34 32.90
CA ALA A 710 -42.68 -14.05 31.50
C ALA A 710 -42.77 -15.28 30.57
N THR A 711 -42.53 -16.48 31.09
CA THR A 711 -42.69 -17.76 30.37
C THR A 711 -44.12 -18.28 30.43
N GLU A 712 -44.66 -18.53 31.63
CA GLU A 712 -45.91 -19.28 31.81
C GLU A 712 -47.16 -18.40 31.86
N LYS A 713 -47.20 -17.41 32.77
CA LYS A 713 -48.40 -16.56 32.99
C LYS A 713 -48.72 -15.72 31.74
N SER A 714 -47.74 -14.98 31.24
CA SER A 714 -47.91 -13.97 30.18
C SER A 714 -47.55 -14.46 28.78
N LYS A 715 -46.71 -15.50 28.68
CA LYS A 715 -46.19 -16.07 27.42
C LYS A 715 -45.40 -15.05 26.58
N PHE A 716 -44.80 -14.05 27.22
CA PHE A 716 -43.93 -13.05 26.59
C PHE A 716 -42.66 -13.69 25.99
N VAL A 717 -41.91 -14.45 26.78
CA VAL A 717 -40.71 -15.17 26.31
C VAL A 717 -41.07 -16.16 25.20
N HIS A 718 -42.24 -16.80 25.30
CA HIS A 718 -42.76 -17.67 24.24
C HIS A 718 -42.96 -16.92 22.90
N ARG A 719 -43.46 -15.68 22.92
CA ARG A 719 -43.62 -14.86 21.70
C ARG A 719 -42.26 -14.44 21.11
N LEU A 720 -41.29 -14.08 21.95
CA LEU A 720 -39.93 -13.75 21.49
C LEU A 720 -39.24 -14.96 20.86
N LEU A 721 -39.21 -16.12 21.52
CA LEU A 721 -38.63 -17.34 20.95
C LEU A 721 -39.41 -17.84 19.72
N LYS A 722 -40.73 -17.62 19.64
CA LYS A 722 -41.55 -17.90 18.45
C LYS A 722 -41.18 -17.01 17.25
N PHE A 723 -40.71 -15.79 17.46
CA PHE A 723 -40.18 -14.91 16.41
C PHE A 723 -38.83 -15.40 15.86
N LEU A 724 -37.99 -15.99 16.72
CA LEU A 724 -36.68 -16.57 16.36
C LEU A 724 -36.75 -17.99 15.74
N ARG A 725 -37.94 -18.51 15.42
CA ARG A 725 -38.05 -19.84 14.79
C ARG A 725 -37.76 -19.78 13.28
N PRO A 726 -36.82 -20.58 12.74
CA PRO A 726 -36.51 -20.60 11.31
C PRO A 726 -37.74 -20.78 10.41
N PHE A 727 -38.58 -21.78 10.71
CA PHE A 727 -39.80 -22.06 9.96
C PHE A 727 -40.99 -21.15 10.34
N GLN A 728 -40.71 -19.92 10.75
CA GLN A 728 -41.73 -18.86 10.87
C GLN A 728 -41.48 -17.68 9.92
N LEU A 729 -40.34 -17.64 9.22
CA LEU A 729 -40.03 -16.65 8.18
C LEU A 729 -40.23 -15.20 8.68
N ARG A 730 -39.69 -14.92 9.89
CA ARG A 730 -39.74 -13.60 10.54
C ARG A 730 -38.34 -13.05 10.78
N PHE A 731 -37.57 -13.70 11.65
CA PHE A 731 -36.17 -13.36 11.89
C PHE A 731 -35.29 -13.77 10.69
N SER A 732 -35.49 -14.98 10.16
CA SER A 732 -34.75 -15.51 9.01
C SER A 732 -34.91 -14.71 7.71
N ASP A 733 -35.99 -13.92 7.59
CA ASP A 733 -36.38 -13.21 6.36
C ASP A 733 -36.26 -11.68 6.57
N ALA A 734 -35.84 -11.25 7.75
CA ALA A 734 -35.46 -9.86 8.00
C ALA A 734 -34.12 -9.56 7.34
N SER A 735 -34.04 -8.46 6.58
CA SER A 735 -32.85 -8.08 5.84
C SER A 735 -31.67 -7.71 6.75
N ASN A 736 -30.46 -8.04 6.31
CA ASN A 736 -29.21 -7.81 7.04
C ASN A 736 -28.80 -6.33 6.99
N THR A 737 -29.41 -5.51 7.85
CA THR A 737 -29.15 -4.06 7.93
C THR A 737 -28.67 -3.65 9.32
N LYS A 738 -27.89 -2.55 9.41
CA LYS A 738 -27.42 -1.99 10.69
C LYS A 738 -28.54 -1.81 11.73
N ALA A 739 -29.75 -1.43 11.29
CA ALA A 739 -30.91 -1.27 12.17
C ALA A 739 -31.51 -2.61 12.66
N ASN A 740 -31.47 -3.66 11.84
CA ASN A 740 -32.02 -4.98 12.17
C ASN A 740 -31.09 -5.83 13.06
N GLN A 741 -29.79 -5.51 13.13
CA GLN A 741 -28.82 -6.19 14.01
C GLN A 741 -29.21 -6.16 15.51
N ARG A 742 -30.07 -5.23 15.93
CA ARG A 742 -30.70 -5.24 17.28
C ARG A 742 -31.48 -6.52 17.58
N TYR A 743 -32.04 -7.20 16.57
CA TYR A 743 -32.74 -8.48 16.76
C TYR A 743 -31.75 -9.61 17.08
N VAL A 744 -30.53 -9.57 16.51
CA VAL A 744 -29.46 -10.52 16.83
C VAL A 744 -28.97 -10.30 18.26
N LYS A 745 -28.75 -9.04 18.67
CA LYS A 745 -28.43 -8.71 20.09
C LYS A 745 -29.54 -9.20 21.04
N MET A 746 -30.81 -9.03 20.68
CA MET A 746 -31.94 -9.52 21.47
C MET A 746 -31.88 -11.05 21.61
N ALA A 747 -31.68 -11.78 20.51
CA ALA A 747 -31.62 -13.24 20.51
C ALA A 747 -30.48 -13.79 21.39
N THR A 748 -29.26 -13.28 21.22
CA THR A 748 -28.09 -13.71 22.00
C THR A 748 -28.25 -13.39 23.49
N THR A 749 -28.74 -12.19 23.81
CA THR A 749 -28.92 -11.75 25.20
C THR A 749 -30.07 -12.50 25.89
N LEU A 750 -31.13 -12.85 25.17
CA LEU A 750 -32.25 -13.67 25.67
C LEU A 750 -31.78 -15.08 26.03
N VAL A 751 -31.04 -15.74 25.14
CA VAL A 751 -30.49 -17.09 25.41
C VAL A 751 -29.49 -17.06 26.56
N LYS A 752 -28.57 -16.07 26.59
CA LYS A 752 -27.64 -15.88 27.72
C LYS A 752 -28.35 -15.69 29.06
N THR A 753 -29.50 -15.01 29.07
CA THR A 753 -30.27 -14.77 30.29
C THR A 753 -31.03 -16.03 30.74
N LEU A 754 -31.62 -16.78 29.80
CA LEU A 754 -32.30 -18.04 30.09
C LEU A 754 -31.36 -19.10 30.67
N LEU A 755 -30.12 -19.22 30.16
CA LEU A 755 -29.12 -20.18 30.63
C LEU A 755 -28.63 -19.93 32.07
N LYS A 756 -28.66 -18.68 32.57
CA LYS A 756 -28.35 -18.37 33.98
C LYS A 756 -29.25 -19.19 34.93
N THR A 757 -30.54 -19.24 34.63
CA THR A 757 -31.57 -19.86 35.49
C THR A 757 -31.82 -21.33 35.15
N SER A 758 -32.15 -22.15 36.15
CA SER A 758 -32.57 -23.54 35.94
C SER A 758 -33.88 -23.62 35.15
N GLU A 759 -34.87 -22.78 35.49
CA GLU A 759 -36.17 -22.71 34.81
C GLU A 759 -36.03 -22.29 33.34
N GLY A 760 -35.26 -21.24 33.05
CA GLY A 760 -34.98 -20.80 31.68
C GLY A 760 -34.22 -21.84 30.85
N THR A 761 -33.29 -22.57 31.48
CA THR A 761 -32.60 -23.72 30.86
C THR A 761 -33.60 -24.83 30.52
N GLY A 762 -34.48 -25.22 31.46
CA GLY A 762 -35.54 -26.21 31.22
C GLY A 762 -36.54 -25.79 30.15
N TYR A 763 -36.81 -24.49 30.03
CA TYR A 763 -37.64 -23.93 28.95
C TYR A 763 -36.94 -24.00 27.59
N LEU A 764 -35.62 -23.76 27.52
CA LEU A 764 -34.82 -23.90 26.31
C LEU A 764 -34.71 -25.36 25.84
N VAL A 765 -34.44 -26.31 26.74
CA VAL A 765 -34.35 -27.75 26.44
C VAL A 765 -35.53 -28.25 25.62
N ASN A 766 -36.74 -27.81 25.97
CA ASN A 766 -37.99 -28.23 25.34
C ASN A 766 -38.45 -27.30 24.20
N ASN A 767 -37.66 -26.29 23.84
CA ASN A 767 -38.08 -25.28 22.87
C ASN A 767 -37.89 -25.75 21.42
N LYS A 768 -38.95 -25.60 20.61
CA LYS A 768 -38.93 -25.98 19.20
C LYS A 768 -37.90 -25.18 18.36
N THR A 769 -37.42 -24.02 18.82
CA THR A 769 -36.44 -23.20 18.09
C THR A 769 -35.10 -23.92 17.91
N ILE A 770 -34.54 -24.53 18.96
CA ILE A 770 -33.24 -25.21 18.89
C ILE A 770 -33.35 -26.48 18.04
N ARG A 771 -34.44 -27.25 18.22
CA ARG A 771 -34.77 -28.38 17.34
C ARG A 771 -34.87 -27.97 15.87
N GLN A 772 -35.55 -26.87 15.55
CA GLN A 772 -35.68 -26.40 14.17
C GLN A 772 -34.34 -25.89 13.60
N LEU A 773 -33.43 -25.40 14.44
CA LEU A 773 -32.06 -25.10 14.03
C LEU A 773 -31.24 -26.37 13.77
N ALA A 774 -31.40 -27.42 14.56
CA ALA A 774 -30.83 -28.74 14.26
C ALA A 774 -31.39 -29.30 12.92
N GLU A 775 -32.70 -29.20 12.69
CA GLU A 775 -33.35 -29.57 11.42
C GLU A 775 -32.88 -28.71 10.22
N CYS A 776 -32.42 -27.47 10.44
CA CYS A 776 -31.79 -26.62 9.42
C CYS A 776 -30.30 -26.90 9.21
N LEU A 777 -29.55 -27.25 10.25
CA LEU A 777 -28.13 -27.60 10.16
C LEU A 777 -27.94 -28.99 9.53
N ALA A 778 -28.86 -29.92 9.79
CA ALA A 778 -28.84 -31.25 9.18
C ALA A 778 -28.92 -31.19 7.65
N GLN A 779 -29.60 -30.19 7.09
CA GLN A 779 -29.66 -29.93 5.63
C GLN A 779 -28.31 -29.58 4.99
N LEU A 780 -27.29 -29.28 5.81
CA LEU A 780 -25.90 -29.03 5.41
C LEU A 780 -24.98 -30.23 5.70
N ASP A 781 -25.41 -31.13 6.58
CA ASP A 781 -24.61 -32.27 7.04
C ASP A 781 -24.72 -33.44 6.06
N SER A 782 -23.60 -33.77 5.41
CA SER A 782 -23.48 -34.89 4.46
C SER A 782 -23.78 -36.25 5.09
N ALA A 783 -23.67 -36.40 6.41
CA ALA A 783 -24.01 -37.63 7.14
C ALA A 783 -25.50 -37.76 7.51
N SER A 784 -26.31 -36.70 7.38
CA SER A 784 -27.70 -36.71 7.86
C SER A 784 -28.70 -37.35 6.90
N GLY A 785 -28.40 -37.34 5.58
CA GLY A 785 -29.33 -37.71 4.51
C GLY A 785 -30.51 -36.74 4.29
N ILE A 786 -30.65 -35.68 5.10
CA ILE A 786 -31.72 -34.69 4.98
C ILE A 786 -31.31 -33.64 3.93
N THR A 787 -32.16 -33.45 2.91
CA THR A 787 -31.93 -32.44 1.86
C THR A 787 -33.15 -31.54 1.68
N ALA A 788 -32.91 -30.29 1.26
CA ALA A 788 -33.95 -29.31 0.97
C ALA A 788 -33.60 -28.53 -0.30
N LYS A 789 -34.59 -28.27 -1.17
CA LYS A 789 -34.37 -27.51 -2.42
C LYS A 789 -33.84 -26.09 -2.17
N ASN A 790 -34.34 -25.44 -1.11
CA ASN A 790 -33.92 -24.11 -0.68
C ASN A 790 -33.45 -24.22 0.79
N PRO A 791 -32.17 -24.55 1.06
CA PRO A 791 -31.68 -24.67 2.42
C PRO A 791 -31.69 -23.31 3.14
N MET A 792 -31.98 -23.31 4.45
CA MET A 792 -32.07 -22.08 5.26
C MET A 792 -30.77 -21.26 5.25
N PHE A 793 -29.63 -21.93 5.09
CA PHE A 793 -28.28 -21.39 5.10
C PHE A 793 -27.62 -21.45 3.71
N SER A 794 -28.34 -21.07 2.64
CA SER A 794 -27.71 -20.79 1.34
C SER A 794 -26.82 -19.53 1.42
N PRO A 795 -25.81 -19.38 0.54
CA PRO A 795 -24.91 -18.21 0.56
C PRO A 795 -25.67 -16.88 0.45
N GLU A 796 -26.62 -16.80 -0.48
CA GLU A 796 -27.50 -15.63 -0.70
C GLU A 796 -28.27 -15.23 0.57
N ARG A 797 -28.82 -16.21 1.30
CA ARG A 797 -29.52 -15.92 2.55
C ARG A 797 -28.56 -15.47 3.64
N LEU A 798 -27.35 -16.03 3.67
CA LEU A 798 -26.33 -15.70 4.67
C LEU A 798 -25.79 -14.26 4.51
N SER A 799 -25.73 -13.73 3.28
CA SER A 799 -25.44 -12.32 3.04
C SER A 799 -26.64 -11.42 3.34
N ASP A 800 -27.80 -11.73 2.77
CA ASP A 800 -28.89 -10.75 2.61
C ASP A 800 -29.84 -10.71 3.81
N THR A 801 -29.86 -11.76 4.64
CA THR A 801 -30.82 -11.93 5.74
C THR A 801 -30.13 -12.25 7.08
N LEU A 802 -30.86 -12.11 8.19
CA LEU A 802 -30.31 -12.37 9.53
C LEU A 802 -30.09 -13.85 9.89
N VAL A 803 -30.15 -14.82 8.95
CA VAL A 803 -29.91 -16.24 9.27
C VAL A 803 -28.53 -16.51 9.88
N GLY A 804 -27.51 -15.69 9.53
CA GLY A 804 -26.19 -15.75 10.18
C GLY A 804 -26.25 -15.48 11.69
N GLY A 805 -27.23 -14.70 12.16
CA GLY A 805 -27.48 -14.43 13.58
C GLY A 805 -27.90 -15.66 14.39
N TYR A 806 -28.29 -16.77 13.74
CA TYR A 806 -28.49 -18.04 14.44
C TYR A 806 -27.16 -18.65 14.92
N PHE A 807 -26.05 -18.48 14.18
CA PHE A 807 -24.73 -18.93 14.63
C PHE A 807 -24.27 -18.15 15.88
N ALA A 808 -24.53 -16.84 15.93
CA ALA A 808 -24.31 -16.03 17.14
C ALA A 808 -25.10 -16.56 18.36
N MET A 809 -26.36 -16.97 18.15
CA MET A 809 -27.20 -17.53 19.22
C MET A 809 -26.70 -18.90 19.70
N LEU A 810 -26.22 -19.75 18.78
CA LEU A 810 -25.62 -21.05 19.12
C LEU A 810 -24.24 -20.89 19.79
N GLY A 811 -23.44 -19.91 19.38
CA GLY A 811 -22.18 -19.56 20.03
C GLY A 811 -22.33 -19.17 21.50
N VAL A 812 -23.39 -18.40 21.82
CA VAL A 812 -23.76 -18.13 23.22
C VAL A 812 -24.13 -19.40 23.98
N MET A 813 -24.74 -20.40 23.34
CA MET A 813 -24.99 -21.70 23.99
C MET A 813 -23.69 -22.50 24.21
N CYS A 814 -22.68 -22.35 23.36
CA CYS A 814 -21.35 -22.94 23.59
C CYS A 814 -20.61 -22.32 24.79
N SER A 815 -20.94 -21.08 25.17
CA SER A 815 -20.30 -20.36 26.32
C SER A 815 -20.78 -20.79 27.71
N ASP A 816 -21.74 -21.73 27.82
CA ASP A 816 -22.28 -22.24 29.09
C ASP A 816 -22.35 -23.79 29.05
N PRO A 817 -21.85 -24.52 30.08
CA PRO A 817 -21.91 -25.98 30.12
C PRO A 817 -23.33 -26.57 29.98
N LYS A 818 -24.37 -25.88 30.45
CA LYS A 818 -25.77 -26.30 30.26
C LYS A 818 -26.21 -26.12 28.82
N GLY A 819 -25.69 -25.09 28.14
CA GLY A 819 -25.94 -24.83 26.73
C GLY A 819 -25.34 -25.91 25.85
N LEU A 820 -24.08 -26.31 26.11
CA LEU A 820 -23.41 -27.43 25.45
C LEU A 820 -24.22 -28.73 25.55
N GLN A 821 -24.68 -29.11 26.75
CA GLN A 821 -25.55 -30.30 26.96
C GLN A 821 -26.84 -30.26 26.11
N ILE A 822 -27.41 -29.07 25.88
CA ILE A 822 -28.59 -28.92 25.00
C ILE A 822 -28.20 -29.10 23.53
N LEU A 823 -27.05 -28.58 23.10
CA LEU A 823 -26.55 -28.72 21.72
C LEU A 823 -26.18 -30.18 21.40
N GLU A 824 -25.54 -30.88 22.34
CA GLU A 824 -25.22 -32.32 22.27
C GLU A 824 -26.47 -33.18 22.12
N ARG A 825 -27.52 -32.91 22.93
CA ARG A 825 -28.82 -33.60 22.86
C ARG A 825 -29.52 -33.48 21.50
N TRP A 826 -29.24 -32.42 20.74
CA TRP A 826 -29.74 -32.23 19.37
C TRP A 826 -28.68 -32.48 18.29
N HIS A 827 -27.54 -33.09 18.66
CA HIS A 827 -26.39 -33.40 17.79
C HIS A 827 -25.79 -32.20 17.03
N ILE A 828 -26.04 -30.97 17.48
CA ILE A 828 -25.58 -29.73 16.82
C ILE A 828 -24.05 -29.66 16.80
N ILE A 829 -23.38 -30.14 17.84
CA ILE A 829 -21.91 -30.21 17.90
C ILE A 829 -21.34 -31.16 16.84
N ASN A 830 -22.00 -32.30 16.56
CA ASN A 830 -21.58 -33.23 15.51
C ASN A 830 -21.73 -32.59 14.13
N MET A 831 -22.86 -31.91 13.89
CA MET A 831 -23.08 -31.16 12.65
C MET A 831 -22.04 -30.03 12.47
N PHE A 832 -21.57 -29.38 13.54
CA PHE A 832 -20.45 -28.42 13.45
C PHE A 832 -19.14 -29.08 13.02
N TYR A 833 -18.82 -30.29 13.51
CA TYR A 833 -17.62 -31.02 13.08
C TYR A 833 -17.64 -31.39 11.60
N HIS A 834 -18.82 -31.65 11.02
CA HIS A 834 -18.98 -31.93 9.59
C HIS A 834 -19.04 -30.64 8.75
N ILE A 835 -19.64 -29.56 9.27
CA ILE A 835 -19.69 -28.26 8.58
C ILE A 835 -18.28 -27.71 8.32
N VAL A 836 -17.34 -27.89 9.24
CA VAL A 836 -15.91 -27.51 9.06
C VAL A 836 -15.21 -28.31 7.96
N GLU A 837 -15.74 -29.48 7.54
CA GLU A 837 -15.20 -30.29 6.44
C GLU A 837 -15.87 -30.01 5.08
N LEU A 838 -16.86 -29.11 5.03
CA LEU A 838 -17.59 -28.79 3.80
C LEU A 838 -16.72 -28.02 2.81
N LYS A 839 -16.28 -28.73 1.76
CA LYS A 839 -15.60 -28.13 0.61
C LYS A 839 -16.51 -27.07 -0.04
N ASN A 840 -15.90 -25.93 -0.39
CA ASN A 840 -16.54 -24.79 -1.07
C ASN A 840 -17.64 -24.07 -0.25
N ARG A 841 -17.69 -24.21 1.07
CA ARG A 841 -18.61 -23.46 1.97
C ARG A 841 -17.88 -22.64 3.05
N ASP A 842 -16.79 -22.00 2.65
CA ASP A 842 -16.01 -21.08 3.48
C ASP A 842 -16.86 -19.93 4.09
N ASP A 843 -18.00 -19.59 3.48
CA ASP A 843 -18.99 -18.66 4.02
C ASP A 843 -19.59 -19.15 5.34
N LEU A 844 -19.98 -20.44 5.40
CA LEU A 844 -20.53 -21.07 6.60
C LEU A 844 -19.45 -21.32 7.64
N ILE A 845 -18.28 -21.81 7.23
CA ILE A 845 -17.20 -22.13 8.18
C ILE A 845 -16.71 -20.84 8.86
N ARG A 846 -16.59 -19.74 8.09
CA ARG A 846 -16.33 -18.39 8.65
C ARG A 846 -17.45 -17.94 9.59
N CYS A 847 -18.71 -18.09 9.21
CA CYS A 847 -19.85 -17.70 10.05
C CYS A 847 -19.93 -18.52 11.36
N LEU A 848 -19.59 -19.81 11.32
CA LEU A 848 -19.52 -20.67 12.50
C LEU A 848 -18.37 -20.23 13.44
N LEU A 849 -17.13 -20.24 12.95
CA LEU A 849 -15.95 -20.01 13.79
C LEU A 849 -15.90 -18.59 14.37
N THR A 850 -16.37 -17.57 13.64
CA THR A 850 -16.41 -16.18 14.15
C THR A 850 -17.48 -15.92 15.22
N ASN A 851 -18.40 -16.87 15.44
CA ASN A 851 -19.45 -16.76 16.45
C ASN A 851 -19.27 -17.70 17.66
N LEU A 852 -18.38 -18.70 17.58
CA LEU A 852 -18.11 -19.61 18.69
C LEU A 852 -17.29 -18.92 19.79
N ASP A 853 -17.54 -19.33 21.04
CA ASP A 853 -16.71 -19.00 22.20
C ASP A 853 -15.70 -20.12 22.43
N TYR A 854 -14.45 -19.75 22.74
CA TYR A 854 -13.32 -20.67 22.96
C TYR A 854 -12.75 -20.59 24.39
N THR A 855 -13.37 -19.80 25.27
CA THR A 855 -12.97 -19.66 26.68
C THR A 855 -13.01 -20.99 27.43
N LEU A 856 -14.07 -21.79 27.26
CA LEU A 856 -14.21 -23.11 27.89
C LEU A 856 -13.40 -24.19 27.17
N ASP A 857 -12.69 -25.04 27.91
CA ASP A 857 -12.02 -26.22 27.36
C ASP A 857 -13.05 -27.28 26.96
N SER A 858 -13.42 -27.29 25.68
CA SER A 858 -14.61 -27.95 25.17
C SER A 858 -14.60 -28.05 23.64
N HIS A 859 -15.61 -28.70 23.06
CA HIS A 859 -15.73 -28.98 21.63
C HIS A 859 -15.38 -27.81 20.68
N PRO A 860 -15.77 -26.53 20.91
CA PRO A 860 -15.32 -25.40 20.11
C PRO A 860 -13.80 -25.32 19.87
N ARG A 861 -12.95 -25.54 20.89
CA ARG A 861 -11.48 -25.51 20.72
C ARG A 861 -11.00 -26.60 19.74
N ILE A 862 -11.62 -27.79 19.82
CA ILE A 862 -11.32 -28.92 18.94
C ILE A 862 -11.82 -28.64 17.50
N ILE A 863 -13.00 -28.02 17.36
CA ILE A 863 -13.56 -27.59 16.07
C ILE A 863 -12.66 -26.53 15.41
N LEU A 864 -12.10 -25.60 16.19
CA LEU A 864 -11.12 -24.61 15.72
C LEU A 864 -9.82 -25.29 15.27
N SER A 865 -9.22 -26.15 16.10
CA SER A 865 -8.02 -26.93 15.74
C SER A 865 -8.23 -27.77 14.47
N LYS A 866 -9.40 -28.38 14.29
CA LYS A 866 -9.77 -29.09 13.06
C LYS A 866 -9.81 -28.15 11.85
N ALA A 867 -10.36 -26.94 11.99
CA ALA A 867 -10.38 -25.94 10.93
C ALA A 867 -8.99 -25.40 10.59
N MET A 868 -8.09 -25.29 11.58
CA MET A 868 -6.70 -24.86 11.42
C MET A 868 -5.82 -25.86 10.66
N ILE A 869 -6.21 -27.14 10.60
CA ILE A 869 -5.45 -28.21 9.93
C ILE A 869 -6.11 -28.63 8.60
N ALA A 870 -7.43 -28.88 8.61
CA ALA A 870 -8.16 -29.46 7.47
C ALA A 870 -8.86 -28.42 6.57
N GLY A 871 -8.83 -27.14 6.95
CA GLY A 871 -9.50 -26.07 6.20
C GLY A 871 -8.82 -25.67 4.88
N SER A 872 -9.56 -24.91 4.06
CA SER A 872 -8.97 -24.16 2.93
C SER A 872 -7.86 -23.23 3.42
N LYS A 873 -6.94 -22.81 2.55
CA LYS A 873 -5.86 -21.87 2.88
C LYS A 873 -6.39 -20.61 3.62
N HIS A 874 -7.40 -19.95 3.06
CA HIS A 874 -8.05 -18.81 3.71
C HIS A 874 -8.72 -19.16 5.05
N MET A 875 -9.24 -20.38 5.21
CA MET A 875 -9.83 -20.82 6.47
C MET A 875 -8.78 -21.10 7.54
N ARG A 876 -7.63 -21.71 7.20
CA ARG A 876 -6.53 -21.94 8.15
C ARG A 876 -5.91 -20.62 8.60
N ILE A 877 -5.71 -19.66 7.68
CA ILE A 877 -5.33 -18.26 8.01
C ILE A 877 -6.34 -17.62 8.98
N MET A 878 -7.64 -17.73 8.70
CA MET A 878 -8.69 -17.10 9.51
C MET A 878 -8.83 -17.76 10.91
N ALA A 879 -8.76 -19.09 10.98
CA ALA A 879 -8.77 -19.85 12.22
C ALA A 879 -7.52 -19.58 13.08
N THR A 880 -6.35 -19.41 12.47
CA THR A 880 -5.12 -18.99 13.16
C THR A 880 -5.28 -17.57 13.74
N ARG A 881 -5.90 -16.64 12.99
CA ARG A 881 -6.22 -15.27 13.46
C ARG A 881 -7.20 -15.23 14.63
N ILE A 882 -8.07 -16.23 14.81
CA ILE A 882 -8.97 -16.34 15.97
C ILE A 882 -8.21 -16.58 17.29
N LEU A 883 -7.00 -17.12 17.26
CA LEU A 883 -6.19 -17.36 18.47
C LEU A 883 -5.59 -16.08 19.07
N ARG A 884 -5.38 -15.04 18.26
CA ARG A 884 -4.76 -13.75 18.65
C ARG A 884 -5.31 -13.17 19.97
N PRO A 885 -6.62 -12.94 20.16
CA PRO A 885 -7.17 -12.41 21.41
C PRO A 885 -7.06 -13.34 22.63
N TYR A 886 -6.66 -14.60 22.45
CA TYR A 886 -6.39 -15.54 23.55
C TYR A 886 -4.89 -15.63 23.86
N ALA A 887 -4.03 -15.62 22.84
CA ALA A 887 -2.57 -15.69 22.98
C ALA A 887 -1.93 -14.45 23.65
N ILE A 888 -2.53 -13.26 23.49
CA ILE A 888 -2.03 -12.00 24.06
C ILE A 888 -2.52 -11.78 25.51
N GLN A 889 -3.23 -12.75 26.10
CA GLN A 889 -3.63 -12.68 27.52
C GLN A 889 -2.44 -13.03 28.40
N SER A 890 -2.13 -12.21 29.41
CA SER A 890 -0.98 -12.45 30.28
C SER A 890 -1.15 -13.75 31.08
N ILE A 891 -0.06 -14.50 31.24
CA ILE A 891 -0.07 -15.77 31.97
C ILE A 891 -0.10 -15.49 33.49
N GLU A 892 -1.28 -15.65 34.09
CA GLU A 892 -1.48 -15.57 35.53
C GLU A 892 -1.03 -16.84 36.26
N VAL A 893 -0.42 -16.67 37.43
CA VAL A 893 0.20 -17.76 38.22
C VAL A 893 -0.83 -18.67 38.91
N THR A 894 -2.09 -18.23 39.01
CA THR A 894 -3.07 -18.78 39.97
C THR A 894 -4.24 -19.55 39.34
N SER A 895 -4.17 -19.90 38.05
CA SER A 895 -5.28 -20.55 37.32
C SER A 895 -5.45 -22.05 37.65
N THR A 896 -5.98 -22.36 38.83
CA THR A 896 -6.36 -23.73 39.22
C THR A 896 -7.57 -24.22 38.42
N LEU A 897 -7.44 -25.41 37.79
CA LEU A 897 -8.45 -26.08 36.94
C LEU A 897 -8.87 -25.28 35.68
N GLY A 898 -8.17 -25.51 34.58
CA GLY A 898 -8.61 -25.07 33.23
C GLY A 898 -7.48 -24.74 32.25
N GLY A 899 -6.28 -24.43 32.77
CA GLY A 899 -5.16 -23.87 31.99
C GLY A 899 -5.38 -22.39 31.66
N CYS A 900 -4.30 -21.63 31.48
CA CYS A 900 -4.43 -20.23 31.10
C CYS A 900 -4.88 -20.10 29.62
N ALA A 901 -5.61 -19.04 29.28
CA ALA A 901 -6.12 -18.82 27.94
C ALA A 901 -5.01 -18.67 26.87
N ALA A 902 -3.86 -18.11 27.24
CA ALA A 902 -2.70 -18.03 26.35
C ALA A 902 -2.00 -19.38 26.17
N GLU A 903 -1.94 -20.24 27.19
CA GLU A 903 -1.21 -21.51 27.14
C GLU A 903 -1.69 -22.46 26.03
N TRP A 904 -3.00 -22.54 25.80
CA TRP A 904 -3.57 -23.39 24.75
C TRP A 904 -3.51 -22.72 23.37
N ALA A 905 -3.70 -21.39 23.32
CA ALA A 905 -3.61 -20.62 22.09
C ALA A 905 -2.17 -20.62 21.53
N ILE A 906 -1.16 -20.41 22.39
CA ILE A 906 0.26 -20.49 22.02
C ILE A 906 0.63 -21.90 21.55
N LYS A 907 0.16 -22.96 22.23
CA LYS A 907 0.37 -24.36 21.77
C LYS A 907 -0.17 -24.60 20.35
N LEU A 908 -1.37 -24.09 20.04
CA LEU A 908 -1.93 -24.22 18.70
C LEU A 908 -1.22 -23.33 17.67
N LEU A 909 -0.78 -22.12 18.03
CA LEU A 909 0.03 -21.26 17.16
C LEU A 909 1.39 -21.89 16.83
N VAL A 910 2.07 -22.49 17.82
CA VAL A 910 3.31 -23.26 17.61
C VAL A 910 3.09 -24.44 16.68
N SER A 911 1.92 -25.09 16.72
CA SER A 911 1.56 -26.13 15.74
C SER A 911 1.38 -25.59 14.31
N GLN A 912 0.87 -24.36 14.14
CA GLN A 912 0.70 -23.74 12.81
C GLN A 912 2.01 -23.26 12.17
N LEU A 913 3.12 -23.24 12.90
CA LEU A 913 4.45 -23.01 12.31
C LEU A 913 4.82 -24.08 11.28
N TYR A 914 4.20 -25.27 11.37
CA TYR A 914 4.42 -26.42 10.49
C TYR A 914 3.32 -26.60 9.42
N ASP A 915 2.53 -25.56 9.12
CA ASP A 915 1.56 -25.59 8.03
C ASP A 915 2.27 -25.62 6.65
N PRO A 916 1.79 -26.38 5.65
CA PRO A 916 2.39 -26.39 4.32
C PRO A 916 2.27 -25.07 3.54
N GLU A 917 1.40 -24.13 3.93
CA GLU A 917 1.25 -22.82 3.30
C GLU A 917 1.98 -21.73 4.12
N ILE A 918 3.02 -21.15 3.54
CA ILE A 918 3.90 -20.16 4.19
C ILE A 918 3.13 -18.98 4.80
N GLU A 919 2.05 -18.51 4.14
CA GLU A 919 1.17 -17.44 4.64
C GLU A 919 0.48 -17.78 5.98
N VAL A 920 0.24 -19.06 6.27
CA VAL A 920 -0.31 -19.50 7.57
C VAL A 920 0.77 -19.40 8.65
N CYS A 921 1.99 -19.83 8.33
CA CYS A 921 3.14 -19.76 9.24
C CYS A 921 3.52 -18.30 9.55
N GLU A 922 3.51 -17.41 8.55
CA GLU A 922 3.74 -15.97 8.74
C GLU A 922 2.71 -15.34 9.69
N VAL A 923 1.43 -15.69 9.53
CA VAL A 923 0.35 -15.22 10.42
C VAL A 923 0.50 -15.81 11.83
N ALA A 924 0.97 -17.05 11.98
CA ALA A 924 1.28 -17.64 13.27
C ALA A 924 2.47 -16.95 13.96
N ILE A 925 3.56 -16.66 13.22
CA ILE A 925 4.72 -15.90 13.71
C ILE A 925 4.29 -14.50 14.15
N LYS A 926 3.54 -13.74 13.34
CA LYS A 926 3.07 -12.38 13.67
C LYS A 926 2.29 -12.35 15.01
N ILE A 927 1.47 -13.36 15.28
CA ILE A 927 0.70 -13.48 16.53
C ILE A 927 1.59 -13.93 17.70
N LEU A 928 2.57 -14.82 17.46
CA LEU A 928 3.53 -15.24 18.48
C LEU A 928 4.48 -14.11 18.87
N GLU A 929 4.97 -13.30 17.94
CA GLU A 929 5.81 -12.13 18.25
C GLU A 929 5.05 -11.13 19.13
N GLU A 930 3.77 -10.87 18.82
CA GLU A 930 2.91 -10.00 19.62
C GLU A 930 2.60 -10.59 21.01
N ALA A 931 2.39 -11.91 21.12
CA ALA A 931 2.24 -12.59 22.40
C ALA A 931 3.53 -12.55 23.24
N CYS A 932 4.71 -12.62 22.60
CA CYS A 932 6.03 -12.46 23.23
C CYS A 932 6.32 -11.05 23.75
N ASN A 933 5.40 -10.08 23.61
CA ASN A 933 5.49 -8.81 24.35
C ASN A 933 5.31 -9.00 25.87
N ASP A 934 4.67 -10.09 26.33
CA ASP A 934 4.74 -10.56 27.71
C ASP A 934 5.89 -11.58 27.84
N ILE A 935 6.83 -11.29 28.75
CA ILE A 935 7.99 -12.13 29.06
C ILE A 935 7.56 -13.56 29.45
N ARG A 936 6.43 -13.73 30.17
CA ARG A 936 5.93 -15.06 30.56
C ARG A 936 5.44 -15.86 29.36
N SER A 937 4.78 -15.20 28.43
CA SER A 937 4.34 -15.82 27.17
C SER A 937 5.55 -16.20 26.32
N LEU A 938 6.56 -15.33 26.23
CA LEU A 938 7.84 -15.60 25.55
C LEU A 938 8.54 -16.83 26.13
N GLU A 939 8.75 -16.88 27.46
CA GLU A 939 9.30 -18.04 28.16
C GLU A 939 8.49 -19.32 27.88
N TYR A 940 7.17 -19.20 27.76
CA TYR A 940 6.29 -20.32 27.43
C TYR A 940 6.41 -20.77 25.95
N VAL A 941 6.62 -19.87 24.98
CA VAL A 941 6.96 -20.25 23.59
C VAL A 941 8.30 -21.00 23.57
N VAL A 942 9.32 -20.49 24.26
CA VAL A 942 10.64 -21.16 24.36
C VAL A 942 10.51 -22.53 25.03
N LYS A 943 9.67 -22.67 26.06
CA LYS A 943 9.34 -23.94 26.73
C LYS A 943 8.66 -24.95 25.79
N CYS A 944 7.94 -24.50 24.77
CA CYS A 944 7.41 -25.36 23.70
C CYS A 944 8.47 -25.82 22.68
N ARG A 945 9.68 -25.23 22.68
CA ARG A 945 10.82 -25.57 21.81
C ARG A 945 10.47 -25.70 20.30
N PRO A 946 9.91 -24.66 19.66
CA PRO A 946 9.63 -24.67 18.22
C PRO A 946 10.92 -24.77 17.39
N ALA A 947 11.00 -25.74 16.48
CA ALA A 947 12.06 -25.78 15.48
C ALA A 947 11.75 -24.74 14.38
N LEU A 948 12.52 -23.66 14.32
CA LEU A 948 12.23 -22.49 13.47
C LEU A 948 13.11 -22.40 12.21
N ASP A 949 14.19 -23.18 12.08
CA ASP A 949 15.15 -23.08 10.98
C ASP A 949 14.52 -23.22 9.58
N HIS A 950 13.45 -24.03 9.47
CA HIS A 950 12.75 -24.26 8.21
C HIS A 950 11.87 -23.08 7.73
N LEU A 951 11.76 -22.01 8.53
CA LEU A 951 11.04 -20.78 8.17
C LEU A 951 11.96 -19.69 7.61
N GLY A 952 13.30 -19.86 7.72
CA GLY A 952 14.28 -18.87 7.28
C GLY A 952 14.01 -17.47 7.86
N GLU A 953 14.04 -16.46 7.01
CA GLU A 953 13.81 -15.05 7.38
C GLU A 953 12.46 -14.82 8.08
N ILE A 954 11.43 -15.64 7.80
CA ILE A 954 10.10 -15.52 8.43
C ILE A 954 10.16 -15.90 9.91
N GLY A 955 11.06 -16.81 10.31
CA GLY A 955 11.29 -17.16 11.72
C GLY A 955 12.13 -16.13 12.47
N ALA A 956 12.93 -15.33 11.77
CA ALA A 956 13.94 -14.45 12.36
C ALA A 956 13.39 -13.41 13.38
N PRO A 957 12.23 -12.74 13.18
CA PRO A 957 11.68 -11.83 14.19
C PRO A 957 11.40 -12.52 15.53
N LEU A 958 10.86 -13.74 15.52
CA LEU A 958 10.57 -14.50 16.75
C LEU A 958 11.86 -15.02 17.42
N LEU A 959 12.84 -15.47 16.63
CA LEU A 959 14.17 -15.86 17.11
C LEU A 959 14.88 -14.68 17.80
N LEU A 960 14.83 -13.49 17.20
CA LEU A 960 15.36 -12.26 17.80
C LEU A 960 14.66 -11.92 19.13
N ARG A 961 13.34 -12.17 19.27
CA ARG A 961 12.65 -12.01 20.55
C ARG A 961 13.19 -12.97 21.61
N PHE A 962 13.50 -14.22 21.30
CA PHE A 962 13.99 -15.17 22.31
C PHE A 962 15.31 -14.70 22.96
N LEU A 963 16.21 -14.04 22.21
CA LEU A 963 17.44 -13.45 22.75
C LEU A 963 17.21 -12.43 23.88
N SER A 964 16.01 -11.81 23.96
CA SER A 964 15.69 -10.81 24.99
C SER A 964 15.57 -11.36 26.42
N THR A 965 15.71 -12.67 26.63
CA THR A 965 15.60 -13.34 27.93
C THR A 965 16.70 -14.40 28.09
N SER A 966 17.23 -14.60 29.29
CA SER A 966 18.23 -15.64 29.58
C SER A 966 17.78 -17.05 29.21
N VAL A 967 16.47 -17.35 29.37
CA VAL A 967 15.88 -18.64 29.02
C VAL A 967 15.89 -18.87 27.50
N GLY A 968 15.55 -17.84 26.71
CA GLY A 968 15.63 -17.90 25.26
C GLY A 968 17.05 -17.82 24.71
N TYR A 969 17.95 -17.08 25.37
CA TYR A 969 19.39 -17.07 25.08
C TYR A 969 19.96 -18.49 25.18
N HIS A 970 19.83 -19.17 26.33
CA HIS A 970 20.36 -20.54 26.48
C HIS A 970 19.69 -21.57 25.55
N TYR A 971 18.45 -21.33 25.12
CA TYR A 971 17.80 -22.16 24.12
C TYR A 971 18.43 -22.02 22.72
N LEU A 972 18.76 -20.80 22.30
CA LEU A 972 19.38 -20.51 21.02
C LEU A 972 20.89 -20.82 20.99
N ASP A 973 21.57 -20.61 22.11
CA ASP A 973 22.96 -21.03 22.36
C ASP A 973 23.10 -22.55 22.21
N GLY A 974 22.20 -23.31 22.83
CA GLY A 974 22.10 -24.77 22.67
C GLY A 974 21.69 -25.28 21.28
N LEU A 975 21.44 -24.39 20.31
CA LEU A 975 21.21 -24.69 18.89
C LEU A 975 22.34 -24.14 17.99
N ASP A 976 23.40 -23.54 18.55
CA ASP A 976 24.46 -22.79 17.85
C ASP A 976 23.92 -21.70 16.89
N TYR A 977 22.74 -21.16 17.21
CA TYR A 977 22.12 -20.08 16.44
C TYR A 977 22.85 -18.75 16.68
N ILE A 978 23.23 -18.48 17.93
CA ILE A 978 23.79 -17.18 18.34
C ILE A 978 25.15 -16.93 17.66
N THR A 979 26.07 -17.89 17.67
CA THR A 979 27.40 -17.76 17.06
C THR A 979 27.29 -17.47 15.56
N ARG A 980 26.48 -18.28 14.85
CA ARG A 980 26.27 -18.18 13.40
C ARG A 980 25.68 -16.83 13.00
N GLU A 981 24.63 -16.39 13.69
CA GLU A 981 24.00 -15.10 13.41
C GLU A 981 24.92 -13.92 13.74
N MET A 982 25.67 -13.99 14.85
CA MET A 982 26.58 -12.92 15.24
C MET A 982 27.65 -12.66 14.18
N ASP A 983 28.17 -13.73 13.57
CA ASP A 983 29.18 -13.67 12.52
C ASP A 983 28.58 -13.23 11.17
N ASP A 984 27.39 -13.73 10.80
CA ASP A 984 26.62 -13.24 9.64
C ASP A 984 26.32 -11.73 9.71
N TRP A 985 25.89 -11.25 10.89
CA TRP A 985 25.58 -9.83 11.10
C TRP A 985 26.83 -8.95 11.03
N PHE A 986 27.96 -9.42 11.57
CA PHE A 986 29.25 -8.75 11.47
C PHE A 986 29.75 -8.65 10.01
N LEU A 987 29.73 -9.77 9.29
CA LEU A 987 30.28 -9.89 7.94
C LEU A 987 29.44 -9.19 6.86
N GLY A 988 28.12 -9.04 7.03
CA GLY A 988 27.31 -8.33 6.03
C GLY A 988 25.89 -7.90 6.41
N ARG A 989 25.18 -8.55 7.35
CA ARG A 989 23.78 -8.15 7.60
C ARG A 989 23.64 -6.75 8.23
N ASN A 990 24.66 -6.24 8.95
CA ASN A 990 24.72 -4.84 9.37
C ASN A 990 24.56 -3.86 8.18
N ASP A 991 25.12 -4.19 7.02
CA ASP A 991 25.17 -3.31 5.85
C ASP A 991 23.84 -3.40 5.08
N SER A 992 23.26 -4.61 5.02
CA SER A 992 21.88 -4.82 4.54
C SER A 992 20.84 -4.12 5.44
N TYR A 993 21.04 -4.08 6.75
CA TYR A 993 20.14 -3.41 7.70
C TYR A 993 20.01 -1.91 7.41
N VAL A 994 21.10 -1.23 7.01
CA VAL A 994 21.05 0.17 6.55
C VAL A 994 20.02 0.34 5.42
N THR A 995 20.06 -0.56 4.42
CA THR A 995 19.15 -0.53 3.27
C THR A 995 17.69 -0.72 3.70
N VAL A 996 17.42 -1.62 4.66
CA VAL A 996 16.08 -1.85 5.19
C VAL A 996 15.56 -0.62 5.95
N VAL A 997 16.41 0.02 6.77
CA VAL A 997 16.03 1.23 7.53
C VAL A 997 15.79 2.42 6.60
N GLU A 998 16.71 2.69 5.66
CA GLU A 998 16.58 3.81 4.72
C GLU A 998 15.36 3.62 3.80
N ALA A 999 15.08 2.40 3.33
CA ALA A 999 13.87 2.12 2.53
C ALA A 999 12.57 2.24 3.35
N SER A 1000 12.56 1.78 4.61
CA SER A 1000 11.41 1.93 5.51
C SER A 1000 11.12 3.41 5.82
N LEU A 1001 12.17 4.18 6.12
CA LEU A 1001 12.07 5.61 6.37
C LEU A 1001 11.65 6.39 5.11
N ALA A 1002 12.21 6.09 3.95
CA ALA A 1002 11.86 6.75 2.69
C ALA A 1002 10.38 6.51 2.30
N ARG A 1003 9.85 5.29 2.51
CA ARG A 1003 8.42 5.00 2.32
C ARG A 1003 7.54 5.78 3.29
N ALA A 1004 7.84 5.71 4.59
CA ALA A 1004 7.09 6.44 5.61
C ALA A 1004 7.13 7.96 5.39
N LEU A 1005 8.25 8.50 4.88
CA LEU A 1005 8.37 9.91 4.53
C LEU A 1005 7.63 10.28 3.23
N SER A 1006 7.52 9.37 2.26
CA SER A 1006 6.86 9.62 0.98
C SER A 1006 5.33 9.51 1.02
N GLU A 1007 4.76 8.64 1.86
CA GLU A 1007 3.32 8.41 1.91
C GLU A 1007 2.54 9.56 2.58
N SER A 1008 1.80 10.34 1.77
CA SER A 1008 0.81 11.29 2.25
C SER A 1008 -0.46 10.56 2.73
N GLN A 1009 -0.90 10.84 3.96
CA GLN A 1009 -2.04 10.18 4.63
C GLN A 1009 -3.43 10.35 3.96
N GLU A 1010 -3.52 10.98 2.79
CA GLU A 1010 -4.79 11.33 2.12
C GLU A 1010 -5.51 10.18 1.43
N LYS A 1011 -4.96 8.96 1.46
CA LYS A 1011 -5.63 7.74 0.99
C LYS A 1011 -6.01 6.81 2.15
N PRO A 1012 -7.01 7.14 2.98
CA PRO A 1012 -7.74 6.14 3.75
C PRO A 1012 -8.54 5.29 2.75
N GLN A 1013 -7.87 4.29 2.20
CA GLN A 1013 -8.39 3.46 1.11
C GLN A 1013 -9.68 2.78 1.59
N GLN A 1014 -10.78 2.98 0.85
CA GLN A 1014 -12.07 2.35 1.16
C GLN A 1014 -12.09 0.86 0.77
N GLN A 1015 -11.10 0.11 1.24
CA GLN A 1015 -11.15 -1.35 1.24
C GLN A 1015 -12.23 -1.78 2.25
N THR A 1016 -13.40 -2.11 1.68
CA THR A 1016 -14.42 -2.92 2.32
C THR A 1016 -13.78 -4.14 2.99
N GLY A 1017 -14.02 -4.33 4.29
CA GLY A 1017 -13.17 -5.16 5.15
C GLY A 1017 -12.90 -6.58 4.66
N VAL A 1018 -11.69 -6.80 4.16
CA VAL A 1018 -11.05 -8.10 3.96
C VAL A 1018 -9.67 -8.03 4.62
N LEU A 1019 -9.24 -9.12 5.25
CA LEU A 1019 -8.01 -9.20 6.05
C LEU A 1019 -6.79 -9.48 5.15
N ASP A 1020 -6.56 -8.61 4.19
CA ASP A 1020 -5.39 -8.65 3.30
C ASP A 1020 -4.22 -7.92 3.98
N ASP A 1021 -3.05 -8.56 4.07
CA ASP A 1021 -2.02 -8.26 5.08
C ASP A 1021 -0.60 -8.17 4.50
N ALA A 1022 -0.52 -7.65 3.27
CA ALA A 1022 0.71 -7.05 2.79
C ALA A 1022 1.05 -5.84 3.68
N LEU A 1023 2.26 -5.86 4.29
CA LEU A 1023 2.82 -4.89 5.24
C LEU A 1023 1.99 -3.61 5.42
N THR A 1024 1.21 -3.54 6.50
CA THR A 1024 0.30 -2.40 6.70
C THR A 1024 1.09 -1.08 6.74
N PRO A 1025 0.61 -0.01 6.08
CA PRO A 1025 1.30 1.29 6.09
C PRO A 1025 1.62 1.88 7.47
N GLN A 1026 1.07 1.32 8.55
CA GLN A 1026 1.32 1.76 9.93
C GLN A 1026 2.62 1.20 10.55
N ASP A 1027 3.34 0.28 9.90
CA ASP A 1027 4.60 -0.27 10.42
C ASP A 1027 5.88 0.31 9.76
N PHE A 1028 5.77 1.15 8.72
CA PHE A 1028 6.93 1.84 8.13
C PHE A 1028 7.43 3.01 8.99
N GLY A 1029 8.72 3.32 8.91
CA GLY A 1029 9.36 4.42 9.64
C GLY A 1029 9.74 4.10 11.09
N TYR A 1030 9.47 2.87 11.56
CA TYR A 1030 9.98 2.38 12.84
C TYR A 1030 11.37 1.76 12.70
N VAL A 1031 12.17 1.82 13.78
CA VAL A 1031 13.46 1.10 13.86
C VAL A 1031 13.23 -0.41 13.83
N PRO A 1032 13.74 -1.16 12.83
CA PRO A 1032 13.56 -2.61 12.76
C PRO A 1032 14.33 -3.35 13.86
N PRO A 1033 13.93 -4.58 14.26
CA PRO A 1033 14.69 -5.41 15.19
C PRO A 1033 16.13 -5.64 14.73
N HIS A 1034 17.07 -5.70 15.69
CA HIS A 1034 18.50 -5.75 15.42
C HIS A 1034 19.18 -6.75 16.37
N PHE A 1035 20.00 -7.67 15.84
CA PHE A 1035 20.60 -8.76 16.63
C PHE A 1035 21.34 -8.25 17.87
N TYR A 1036 22.29 -7.32 17.68
CA TYR A 1036 23.07 -6.75 18.78
C TYR A 1036 22.26 -5.98 19.83
N ARG A 1037 21.01 -5.55 19.51
CA ARG A 1037 20.11 -4.91 20.50
C ARG A 1037 19.44 -5.94 21.39
N GLU A 1038 18.92 -7.02 20.81
CA GLU A 1038 18.24 -8.06 21.58
C GLU A 1038 19.24 -8.91 22.37
N LEU A 1039 20.46 -9.13 21.83
CA LEU A 1039 21.58 -9.75 22.54
C LEU A 1039 21.96 -8.97 23.82
N THR A 1040 22.06 -7.64 23.74
CA THR A 1040 22.47 -6.76 24.86
C THR A 1040 21.34 -6.47 25.86
N ARG A 1041 20.29 -7.31 25.88
CA ARG A 1041 19.26 -7.35 26.93
C ARG A 1041 19.58 -8.32 28.07
N THR A 1042 20.47 -9.27 27.80
CA THR A 1042 20.90 -10.30 28.75
C THR A 1042 22.34 -10.03 29.19
N ALA A 1043 22.70 -10.42 30.41
CA ALA A 1043 24.07 -10.27 30.89
C ALA A 1043 25.02 -11.20 30.11
N GLU A 1044 24.52 -12.40 29.82
CA GLU A 1044 25.13 -13.46 29.04
C GLU A 1044 25.46 -12.99 27.61
N GLY A 1045 24.53 -12.30 26.94
CA GLY A 1045 24.77 -11.72 25.63
C GLY A 1045 25.76 -10.55 25.63
N CYS A 1046 25.80 -9.75 26.71
CA CYS A 1046 26.85 -8.73 26.89
C CYS A 1046 28.22 -9.37 27.15
N GLU A 1047 28.32 -10.47 27.91
CA GLU A 1047 29.58 -11.20 28.10
C GLU A 1047 30.08 -11.81 26.77
N LEU A 1048 29.19 -12.41 25.97
CA LEU A 1048 29.53 -12.91 24.63
C LEU A 1048 30.01 -11.78 23.69
N LEU A 1049 29.32 -10.64 23.66
CA LEU A 1049 29.71 -9.48 22.86
C LEU A 1049 31.12 -8.99 23.22
N LYS A 1050 31.42 -8.91 24.51
CA LYS A 1050 32.73 -8.52 25.03
C LYS A 1050 33.82 -9.56 24.77
N ALA A 1051 33.47 -10.86 24.75
CA ALA A 1051 34.42 -11.94 24.46
C ALA A 1051 34.80 -12.03 22.96
N LYS A 1052 33.86 -11.70 22.06
CA LYS A 1052 34.07 -11.64 20.60
C LYS A 1052 34.75 -10.35 20.13
N GLY A 1053 34.55 -9.22 20.81
CA GLY A 1053 35.22 -7.94 20.52
C GLY A 1053 34.61 -7.12 19.37
N HIS A 1054 33.51 -7.56 18.76
CA HIS A 1054 32.90 -6.89 17.61
C HIS A 1054 32.51 -5.42 17.86
N PHE A 1055 32.19 -5.05 19.11
CA PHE A 1055 31.84 -3.66 19.45
C PHE A 1055 33.04 -2.71 19.36
N GLU A 1056 34.22 -3.18 19.76
CA GLU A 1056 35.49 -2.48 19.61
C GLU A 1056 35.85 -2.29 18.13
N GLU A 1057 35.59 -3.29 17.28
CA GLU A 1057 35.81 -3.21 15.82
C GLU A 1057 34.80 -2.27 15.12
N PHE A 1058 33.53 -2.29 15.51
CA PHE A 1058 32.55 -1.29 15.07
C PHE A 1058 32.96 0.12 15.51
N THR A 1059 33.50 0.27 16.72
CA THR A 1059 34.01 1.55 17.21
C THR A 1059 35.23 2.01 16.39
N ALA A 1060 36.23 1.15 16.18
CA ALA A 1060 37.40 1.48 15.37
C ALA A 1060 37.01 1.93 13.95
N THR A 1061 36.07 1.22 13.31
CA THR A 1061 35.53 1.59 11.99
C THR A 1061 34.87 2.97 12.01
N ILE A 1062 34.14 3.33 13.07
CA ILE A 1062 33.56 4.67 13.24
C ILE A 1062 34.64 5.73 13.48
N GLN A 1063 35.71 5.40 14.22
CA GLN A 1063 36.80 6.34 14.54
C GLN A 1063 37.67 6.65 13.33
N ASP A 1064 38.12 5.63 12.60
CA ASP A 1064 39.03 5.75 11.46
C ASP A 1064 38.35 6.44 10.25
N PHE A 1065 37.06 6.16 10.02
CA PHE A 1065 36.32 6.61 8.84
C PHE A 1065 35.21 7.63 9.14
N ALA A 1066 35.22 8.28 10.31
CA ALA A 1066 34.22 9.28 10.72
C ALA A 1066 33.99 10.40 9.66
N MET A 1067 35.06 10.82 9.00
CA MET A 1067 35.07 11.95 8.07
C MET A 1067 35.12 11.52 6.59
N GLU A 1068 34.84 10.24 6.28
CA GLU A 1068 34.84 9.73 4.91
C GLU A 1068 33.85 10.47 4.01
N GLU A 1069 34.29 10.85 2.81
CA GLU A 1069 33.51 11.68 1.87
C GLU A 1069 33.64 11.30 0.38
N GLU A 1070 34.45 10.30 0.04
CA GLU A 1070 34.68 9.83 -1.34
C GLU A 1070 34.10 8.43 -1.60
N ASP A 1071 34.37 7.43 -0.75
CA ASP A 1071 34.00 6.03 -1.01
C ASP A 1071 32.60 5.64 -0.49
N PRO A 1072 31.62 5.32 -1.35
CA PRO A 1072 30.29 4.89 -0.93
C PRO A 1072 30.26 3.54 -0.21
N GLU A 1073 31.21 2.63 -0.44
CA GLU A 1073 31.23 1.32 0.23
C GLU A 1073 31.68 1.45 1.69
N THR A 1074 32.74 2.21 1.96
CA THR A 1074 33.16 2.59 3.31
C THR A 1074 32.10 3.42 4.03
N ILE A 1075 31.46 4.40 3.36
CA ILE A 1075 30.33 5.16 3.96
C ILE A 1075 29.19 4.23 4.37
N LEU A 1076 28.84 3.23 3.55
CA LEU A 1076 27.84 2.22 3.90
C LEU A 1076 28.28 1.38 5.12
N LYS A 1077 29.56 1.00 5.20
CA LYS A 1077 30.08 0.23 6.34
C LYS A 1077 30.07 1.03 7.65
N VAL A 1078 30.41 2.32 7.59
CA VAL A 1078 30.27 3.26 8.74
C VAL A 1078 28.80 3.39 9.14
N LYS A 1079 27.86 3.53 8.20
CA LYS A 1079 26.41 3.53 8.52
C LYS A 1079 25.96 2.24 9.22
N GLY A 1080 26.45 1.08 8.78
CA GLY A 1080 26.19 -0.21 9.42
C GLY A 1080 26.70 -0.27 10.86
N CYS A 1081 27.95 0.15 11.08
CA CYS A 1081 28.56 0.21 12.41
C CYS A 1081 27.84 1.21 13.34
N LEU A 1082 27.45 2.38 12.83
CA LEU A 1082 26.66 3.38 13.56
C LEU A 1082 25.32 2.81 14.04
N TRP A 1083 24.58 2.11 13.16
CA TRP A 1083 23.32 1.45 13.57
C TRP A 1083 23.56 0.33 14.59
N ALA A 1084 24.65 -0.42 14.49
CA ALA A 1084 24.97 -1.48 15.45
C ALA A 1084 25.33 -0.92 16.85
N VAL A 1085 26.24 0.06 16.92
CA VAL A 1085 26.61 0.75 18.16
C VAL A 1085 25.42 1.47 18.78
N GLY A 1086 24.60 2.14 17.96
CA GLY A 1086 23.37 2.78 18.43
C GLY A 1086 22.37 1.79 19.02
N ASN A 1087 22.21 0.62 18.39
CA ASN A 1087 21.31 -0.43 18.86
C ASN A 1087 21.76 -1.03 20.21
N VAL A 1088 23.06 -1.22 20.42
CA VAL A 1088 23.65 -1.62 21.72
C VAL A 1088 23.45 -0.53 22.77
N GLY A 1089 23.85 0.71 22.48
CA GLY A 1089 23.72 1.85 23.40
C GLY A 1089 22.27 2.19 23.79
N SER A 1090 21.31 1.65 23.05
CA SER A 1090 19.87 1.81 23.30
C SER A 1090 19.30 0.98 24.46
N MET A 1091 20.15 0.15 25.08
CA MET A 1091 19.86 -0.71 26.23
C MET A 1091 20.80 -0.36 27.40
N GLU A 1092 20.32 -0.39 28.65
CA GLU A 1092 21.13 -0.04 29.84
C GLU A 1092 22.37 -0.92 30.01
N LEU A 1093 22.27 -2.24 29.75
CA LEU A 1093 23.42 -3.14 29.80
C LEU A 1093 24.45 -2.91 28.67
N GLY A 1094 24.08 -2.14 27.64
CA GLY A 1094 24.97 -1.69 26.58
C GLY A 1094 25.75 -0.41 26.93
N ALA A 1095 25.33 0.34 27.95
CA ALA A 1095 25.96 1.61 28.32
C ALA A 1095 27.48 1.51 28.66
N PRO A 1096 27.96 0.48 29.39
CA PRO A 1096 29.40 0.33 29.68
C PRO A 1096 30.27 0.08 28.44
N PHE A 1097 29.68 -0.27 27.29
CA PHE A 1097 30.41 -0.36 26.03
C PHE A 1097 30.67 1.03 25.44
N LEU A 1098 29.67 1.93 25.48
CA LEU A 1098 29.81 3.31 25.00
C LEU A 1098 30.89 4.08 25.77
N GLU A 1099 30.84 4.00 27.11
CA GLU A 1099 31.75 4.71 28.01
C GLU A 1099 33.20 4.23 27.87
N ARG A 1100 33.39 2.91 27.76
CA ARG A 1100 34.72 2.29 27.64
C ARG A 1100 35.45 2.63 26.34
N THR A 1101 34.73 2.86 25.24
CA THR A 1101 35.35 3.17 23.94
C THR A 1101 35.26 4.64 23.54
N ASP A 1102 34.51 5.46 24.28
CA ASP A 1102 34.28 6.88 24.02
C ASP A 1102 33.86 7.13 22.56
N VAL A 1103 32.94 6.29 22.06
CA VAL A 1103 32.48 6.31 20.67
C VAL A 1103 31.51 7.46 20.41
N VAL A 1104 30.75 7.90 21.43
CA VAL A 1104 29.66 8.87 21.27
C VAL A 1104 30.16 10.23 20.76
N LYS A 1105 31.35 10.68 21.19
CA LYS A 1105 31.96 11.93 20.68
C LYS A 1105 32.17 11.90 19.16
N TYR A 1106 32.51 10.74 18.59
CA TYR A 1106 32.69 10.58 17.14
C TYR A 1106 31.35 10.57 16.41
N ILE A 1107 30.31 9.97 17.00
CA ILE A 1107 28.94 10.01 16.45
C ILE A 1107 28.41 11.46 16.43
N VAL A 1108 28.64 12.22 17.50
CA VAL A 1108 28.34 13.67 17.55
C VAL A 1108 29.17 14.43 16.52
N GLN A 1109 30.46 14.16 16.40
CA GLN A 1109 31.32 14.77 15.37
C GLN A 1109 30.83 14.47 13.95
N ILE A 1110 30.36 13.26 13.66
CA ILE A 1110 29.75 12.91 12.37
C ILE A 1110 28.50 13.75 12.13
N ALA A 1111 27.57 13.79 13.09
CA ALA A 1111 26.31 14.55 12.97
C ALA A 1111 26.54 16.07 12.79
N GLU A 1112 27.54 16.64 13.46
CA GLU A 1112 27.83 18.08 13.43
C GLU A 1112 28.77 18.50 12.28
N THR A 1113 29.74 17.67 11.88
CA THR A 1113 30.83 18.10 10.98
C THR A 1113 31.05 17.25 9.73
N SER A 1114 30.53 16.01 9.63
CA SER A 1114 30.68 15.20 8.41
C SER A 1114 30.16 15.96 7.19
N GLN A 1115 30.84 15.82 6.04
CA GLN A 1115 30.40 16.52 4.84
C GLN A 1115 29.37 15.75 4.02
N VAL A 1116 29.12 14.46 4.29
CA VAL A 1116 28.07 13.66 3.62
C VAL A 1116 26.72 13.84 4.34
N MET A 1117 25.67 14.25 3.63
CA MET A 1117 24.38 14.63 4.24
C MET A 1117 23.60 13.43 4.80
N THR A 1118 23.60 12.29 4.10
CA THR A 1118 22.93 11.07 4.58
C THR A 1118 23.66 10.43 5.75
N LEU A 1119 25.00 10.54 5.82
CA LEU A 1119 25.80 10.05 6.95
C LEU A 1119 25.54 10.86 8.23
N ARG A 1120 25.41 12.20 8.14
CA ARG A 1120 24.87 13.03 9.24
C ARG A 1120 23.51 12.51 9.71
N GLY A 1121 22.62 12.20 8.76
CA GLY A 1121 21.29 11.69 9.06
C GLY A 1121 21.28 10.35 9.80
N THR A 1122 22.16 9.43 9.40
CA THR A 1122 22.36 8.16 10.13
C THR A 1122 22.85 8.42 11.56
N ALA A 1123 23.90 9.24 11.73
CA ALA A 1123 24.42 9.59 13.05
C ALA A 1123 23.36 10.28 13.92
N PHE A 1124 22.59 11.21 13.38
CA PHE A 1124 21.48 11.88 14.08
C PHE A 1124 20.45 10.89 14.65
N PHE A 1125 19.96 9.95 13.84
CA PHE A 1125 19.02 8.92 14.32
C PHE A 1125 19.66 7.98 15.34
N VAL A 1126 20.96 7.70 15.21
CA VAL A 1126 21.73 6.87 16.15
C VAL A 1126 21.94 7.57 17.50
N LEU A 1127 22.13 8.89 17.54
CA LEU A 1127 22.14 9.67 18.79
C LEU A 1127 20.75 9.60 19.48
N GLY A 1128 19.66 9.70 18.71
CA GLY A 1128 18.30 9.41 19.21
C GLY A 1128 18.12 7.98 19.73
N LEU A 1129 18.79 7.01 19.12
CA LEU A 1129 18.78 5.62 19.53
C LEU A 1129 19.54 5.39 20.86
N ILE A 1130 20.68 6.06 21.04
CA ILE A 1130 21.52 6.05 22.26
C ILE A 1130 20.84 6.77 23.43
N SER A 1131 20.22 7.94 23.18
CA SER A 1131 19.59 8.83 24.18
C SER A 1131 18.45 8.24 25.01
N ARG A 1132 18.25 6.93 24.94
CA ARG A 1132 17.10 6.19 25.47
C ARG A 1132 17.46 5.12 26.50
N SER A 1133 18.74 4.92 26.75
CA SER A 1133 19.24 4.53 28.08
C SER A 1133 19.44 5.80 28.91
N LEU A 1134 19.30 5.74 30.23
CA LEU A 1134 19.54 6.89 31.11
C LEU A 1134 20.99 7.38 30.95
N HIS A 1135 21.94 6.44 31.02
CA HIS A 1135 23.38 6.70 30.83
C HIS A 1135 23.68 7.29 29.43
N GLY A 1136 22.97 6.82 28.40
CA GLY A 1136 23.09 7.36 27.04
C GLY A 1136 22.52 8.77 26.89
N GLN A 1137 21.54 9.17 27.71
CA GLN A 1137 21.08 10.56 27.78
C GLN A 1137 22.09 11.45 28.52
N GLU A 1138 22.70 10.96 29.61
CA GLU A 1138 23.71 11.70 30.37
C GLU A 1138 24.96 12.01 29.52
N ILE A 1139 25.50 11.02 28.81
CA ILE A 1139 26.64 11.22 27.88
C ILE A 1139 26.32 12.26 26.78
N LEU A 1140 25.08 12.30 26.30
CA LEU A 1140 24.67 13.27 25.26
C LEU A 1140 24.51 14.69 25.83
N ALA A 1141 24.11 14.83 27.08
CA ALA A 1141 24.04 16.12 27.76
C ALA A 1141 25.44 16.76 27.89
N GLU A 1142 26.49 15.98 28.18
CA GLU A 1142 27.89 16.45 28.17
C GLU A 1142 28.31 17.00 26.79
N HIS A 1143 27.82 16.37 25.72
CA HIS A 1143 28.02 16.84 24.34
C HIS A 1143 27.08 17.97 23.90
N ASN A 1144 26.25 18.54 24.79
CA ASN A 1144 25.27 19.60 24.51
C ASN A 1144 24.13 19.16 23.56
N TRP A 1145 23.72 17.90 23.62
CA TRP A 1145 22.51 17.37 22.99
C TRP A 1145 21.47 17.03 24.05
N ASP A 1146 20.22 17.45 23.84
CA ASP A 1146 19.09 17.29 24.77
C ASP A 1146 17.82 16.90 23.99
N GLY A 1147 16.77 16.41 24.65
CA GLY A 1147 15.58 15.90 23.98
C GLY A 1147 14.29 15.91 24.80
N THR A 1148 13.22 15.35 24.24
CA THR A 1148 11.94 15.24 24.95
C THR A 1148 11.96 14.09 25.95
N ILE A 1149 11.60 14.38 27.21
CA ILE A 1149 11.23 13.40 28.24
C ILE A 1149 9.71 13.32 28.38
N ASN A 1150 9.19 12.16 28.79
CA ASN A 1150 7.78 11.97 29.10
C ASN A 1150 7.44 12.43 30.53
N VAL A 1151 6.17 12.28 30.94
CA VAL A 1151 5.67 12.69 32.28
C VAL A 1151 6.32 11.90 33.44
N MET A 1152 6.89 10.72 33.16
CA MET A 1152 7.63 9.91 34.13
C MET A 1152 9.13 10.25 34.18
N GLY A 1153 9.60 11.16 33.31
CA GLY A 1153 11.01 11.54 33.16
C GLY A 1153 11.80 10.70 32.17
N GLU A 1154 11.19 9.71 31.51
CA GLU A 1154 11.88 8.82 30.56
C GLU A 1154 12.08 9.52 29.20
N SER A 1155 13.27 9.42 28.62
CA SER A 1155 13.55 9.93 27.28
C SER A 1155 12.73 9.24 26.19
N LEU A 1156 12.12 10.03 25.31
CA LEU A 1156 11.41 9.53 24.12
C LEU A 1156 12.36 9.14 22.97
N GLY A 1157 13.65 9.50 23.06
CA GLY A 1157 14.64 9.29 21.99
C GLY A 1157 14.69 10.40 20.94
N TYR A 1158 14.05 11.54 21.21
CA TYR A 1158 13.96 12.69 20.29
C TYR A 1158 14.92 13.80 20.73
N VAL A 1159 16.22 13.61 20.44
CA VAL A 1159 17.27 14.59 20.75
C VAL A 1159 17.57 15.55 19.60
N LEU A 1160 17.95 16.77 19.95
CA LEU A 1160 18.48 17.81 19.08
C LEU A 1160 19.75 18.43 19.72
N PRO A 1161 20.72 18.90 18.92
CA PRO A 1161 21.81 19.72 19.46
C PRO A 1161 21.24 21.04 19.99
N LEU A 1162 21.63 21.43 21.20
CA LEU A 1162 21.27 22.74 21.78
C LEU A 1162 21.78 23.89 20.89
N GLN A 1163 22.97 23.69 20.31
CA GLN A 1163 23.55 24.50 19.23
C GLN A 1163 23.11 23.98 17.86
N PHE A 1164 21.79 23.97 17.61
CA PHE A 1164 21.11 23.42 16.42
C PHE A 1164 21.82 23.65 15.08
N ASP A 1165 22.38 24.84 14.89
CA ASP A 1165 22.92 25.31 13.62
C ASP A 1165 24.20 24.52 13.20
N LYS A 1166 24.88 23.86 14.15
CA LYS A 1166 25.93 22.87 13.88
C LYS A 1166 25.45 21.70 13.03
N LEU A 1167 24.22 21.21 13.26
CA LEU A 1167 23.64 20.09 12.51
C LEU A 1167 23.60 20.38 11.00
N PHE A 1168 23.53 21.66 10.65
CA PHE A 1168 23.44 22.20 9.29
C PHE A 1168 24.77 22.76 8.75
N SER A 1169 25.85 22.71 9.52
CA SER A 1169 27.14 23.33 9.19
C SER A 1169 27.92 22.59 8.09
N ILE A 1170 27.54 22.81 6.84
CA ILE A 1170 28.26 22.37 5.63
C ILE A 1170 29.30 23.42 5.21
N ARG A 1171 30.46 22.98 4.70
CA ARG A 1171 31.46 23.89 4.10
C ARG A 1171 30.86 24.61 2.87
N PRO A 1172 30.91 25.95 2.77
CA PRO A 1172 30.37 26.67 1.62
C PRO A 1172 30.97 26.19 0.29
N PHE A 1173 30.16 26.22 -0.77
CA PHE A 1173 30.56 25.75 -2.11
C PHE A 1173 31.50 26.77 -2.78
N SER A 1174 32.75 26.80 -2.32
CA SER A 1174 33.71 27.84 -2.69
C SER A 1174 34.13 27.74 -4.15
N ALA A 1175 33.72 28.73 -4.94
CA ALA A 1175 34.20 28.94 -6.31
C ALA A 1175 35.64 29.50 -6.37
N ALA A 1176 36.31 29.71 -5.23
CA ALA A 1176 37.62 30.36 -5.18
C ALA A 1176 38.76 29.50 -5.75
N ASP A 1177 38.80 28.20 -5.43
CA ASP A 1177 39.93 27.33 -5.77
C ASP A 1177 39.84 26.69 -7.17
N ARG A 1178 38.80 27.01 -7.95
CA ARG A 1178 38.68 26.66 -9.37
C ARG A 1178 38.20 27.86 -10.18
N PRO A 1179 39.10 28.78 -10.61
CA PRO A 1179 38.72 29.86 -11.52
C PRO A 1179 38.03 29.31 -12.77
N ASN A 1180 37.05 30.07 -13.27
CA ASN A 1180 35.93 29.62 -14.13
C ASN A 1180 36.33 29.29 -15.59
N THR A 1181 37.32 28.42 -15.75
CA THR A 1181 37.99 28.08 -17.03
C THR A 1181 37.08 27.34 -18.01
N ALA A 1182 36.06 26.62 -17.55
CA ALA A 1182 35.11 25.92 -18.42
C ALA A 1182 34.22 26.87 -19.24
N LEU A 1183 33.76 27.99 -18.66
CA LEU A 1183 32.99 29.00 -19.39
C LEU A 1183 33.89 30.03 -20.09
N LEU A 1184 35.04 30.40 -19.48
CA LEU A 1184 35.95 31.38 -20.08
C LEU A 1184 36.75 30.86 -21.28
N ARG A 1185 36.92 29.54 -21.46
CA ARG A 1185 37.55 28.97 -22.68
C ARG A 1185 36.63 28.88 -23.89
N ASN A 1186 35.31 28.91 -23.70
CA ASN A 1186 34.33 28.64 -24.76
C ASN A 1186 33.44 29.83 -25.13
N ARG A 1187 33.98 31.06 -25.04
CA ARG A 1187 33.75 32.00 -26.14
C ARG A 1187 34.71 31.59 -27.26
N PRO A 1188 34.24 31.04 -28.39
CA PRO A 1188 35.11 30.93 -29.56
C PRO A 1188 35.60 32.34 -29.91
N GLY A 1189 36.87 32.44 -30.32
CA GLY A 1189 37.33 33.63 -31.03
C GLY A 1189 36.62 33.76 -32.39
N LYS A 1190 37.03 34.73 -33.20
CA LYS A 1190 36.59 34.77 -34.60
C LYS A 1190 36.85 33.40 -35.23
N ILE A 1191 35.81 32.78 -35.78
CA ILE A 1191 35.95 31.49 -36.47
C ILE A 1191 36.58 31.80 -37.82
N GLU A 1192 37.74 31.20 -38.07
CA GLU A 1192 38.51 31.38 -39.30
C GLU A 1192 38.55 30.07 -40.10
N ASP A 1193 38.16 30.15 -41.37
CA ASP A 1193 38.11 29.04 -42.34
C ASP A 1193 39.11 29.31 -43.47
N PRO A 1194 39.94 28.32 -43.89
CA PRO A 1194 40.91 28.49 -44.97
C PRO A 1194 40.27 28.67 -46.37
N ASP A 1195 38.99 28.34 -46.57
CA ASP A 1195 38.26 28.69 -47.79
C ASP A 1195 37.74 30.14 -47.69
N PRO A 1196 38.18 31.07 -48.57
CA PRO A 1196 37.71 32.46 -48.54
C PRO A 1196 36.20 32.60 -48.77
N THR A 1197 35.57 31.61 -49.39
CA THR A 1197 34.11 31.54 -49.59
C THR A 1197 33.39 31.29 -48.27
N ASN A 1198 33.88 30.32 -47.48
CA ASN A 1198 33.35 30.04 -46.14
C ASN A 1198 33.63 31.19 -45.18
N GLN A 1199 34.81 31.80 -45.25
CA GLN A 1199 35.14 32.97 -44.43
C GLN A 1199 34.19 34.13 -44.70
N ALA A 1200 33.85 34.40 -45.97
CA ALA A 1200 32.89 35.45 -46.32
C ALA A 1200 31.47 35.13 -45.80
N ILE A 1201 31.05 33.86 -45.83
CA ILE A 1201 29.78 33.41 -45.25
C ILE A 1201 29.78 33.61 -43.73
N LEU A 1202 30.85 33.23 -43.02
CA LEU A 1202 31.00 33.44 -41.58
C LEU A 1202 30.96 34.94 -41.23
N ASP A 1203 31.77 35.76 -41.90
CA ASP A 1203 31.87 37.20 -41.62
C ASP A 1203 30.54 37.93 -41.91
N SER A 1204 29.81 37.55 -42.96
CA SER A 1204 28.48 38.12 -43.24
C SER A 1204 27.43 37.83 -42.15
N ARG A 1205 27.58 36.70 -41.45
CA ARG A 1205 26.65 36.26 -40.39
C ARG A 1205 26.89 36.98 -39.07
N TRP A 1206 28.15 37.22 -38.72
CA TRP A 1206 28.52 38.00 -37.53
C TRP A 1206 28.05 39.46 -37.59
N VAL A 1207 27.98 40.06 -38.78
CA VAL A 1207 27.45 41.43 -38.95
C VAL A 1207 25.96 41.51 -38.57
N GLN A 1208 25.14 40.51 -38.95
CA GLN A 1208 23.71 40.50 -38.63
C GLN A 1208 23.42 40.31 -37.14
N GLU A 1209 24.22 39.52 -36.42
CA GLU A 1209 24.07 39.36 -34.96
C GLU A 1209 24.49 40.62 -34.18
N SER A 1210 25.32 41.48 -34.77
CA SER A 1210 25.76 42.75 -34.15
C SER A 1210 24.81 43.95 -34.36
N GLU A 1211 23.78 43.83 -35.20
CA GLU A 1211 22.72 44.85 -35.35
C GLU A 1211 21.45 44.54 -34.53
N LEU A 1212 21.48 43.49 -33.70
CA LEU A 1212 20.35 43.00 -32.90
C LEU A 1212 20.63 42.97 -31.37
N VAL A 1213 21.63 43.75 -30.92
CA VAL A 1213 22.04 43.93 -29.50
C VAL A 1213 22.14 45.42 -29.17
#